data_AF-A0A2N6MJZ2-F1
#
_entry.id   AF-A0A2N6MJZ2-F1
#
_cell.length_a   1.000
_cell.length_b   1.000
_cell.length_c   1.000
_cell.angle_alpha   90.00
_cell.angle_beta   90.00
_cell.angle_gamma   90.00
#
_symmetry.space_group_name_H-M   'P 1'
#
loop_
_entity.id
_entity.type
_entity.pdbx_description
1 polymer ?
#
loop_
_entity_poly.entity_id
_entity_poly.type
_entity_poly.pdbx_seq_one_letter_code
_entity_poly.pdbx_strand_id
1 'polypeptide(L)'
;MELKNHGTAAKKGIVSQLLKWVNLRPEESDRTWLMLAFYTSTSIGLRWSEDSTVALFLDQYGAKSLPWIYIASAIMGAVLVMLYSWLQKIFPLRRVIIAIAPCMFLPLVLFRIGLHVSYVSVCIIFLLRLWVDAFYVINDLNTSIAANQLFNIREIKRAFPLISSGILVADVISGFSLPFLLLFVGLDNVIMPIAGVFIGLGAFILFYLSKNYPQAFPDTPQIEIEAAQYSQKRRLFGPIKRYAWLLFAFFALLQAMGVLIDFQYLTQLNSNFQGKDIASFLGLLGGITGLCELGMQLFISSRALERFGVFYTAATLPITVGLLMPLTIPLLGLLAQGNSYNLLWGLVILKFLDELLRYTFVVSSGPLLFQPIPDKIRSHIQSLAGGVADAFGAGTAGFVILFTLWLGRKLLPIHASILVVETVLVALCCLVVIWFLRSRYVNLLVLSAGQGQLSATNADLRAFKQAVVKALGEKGTETDKRSCIELLSQIDPKGVGEVLAPLLVKLPPNLQKTSLEVMLAAGVNPAYLPEIRALLELPQNSVSPEVFALSLRYLWLAESDQDVNRLEKYLTEEHSIIRATAAALLLREGTPIQKLAATKTLRRMLTHHQEKERVNAVKALREAVHLQALRIYIPNLLQDDSLRVRCAVIEMIAATHLEEYYPALLGGLYYKSTRNAAMQALVKLENEALPILVELATNIYKPEIVRIYAWRTISQIPSLEAIDTLWQFLETSRGNSRDHILRALLKRLQKEGILGSVEQFYQTKVKTLIEQELYFIGELYAAYIDFENQLEIYNQYIDLKTQETIDTYHSGIRIIAVISLLNRAILDLESDIKERLLLLLQLLYPIDKIQAAAFNLRSASAVNLARGLEILEHTINLPNKSLLLNILDKRSPAEKLQYLIAAEMAEYQQMAVNERIRNLLVHKQLLSDWCLACCFHFSQIAHIRLTTEQVLESLNHPTGFVREAAIAYLSVVSPRILIKILPQLQKDPHPLVANQVKELMKLIVSS
;
A
#
# COMPACT_ATOMS: atom_id res chain seq x y z
N MET A 1 0.74 23.98 23.97
CA MET A 1 1.89 24.90 24.07
C MET A 1 1.59 26.04 23.10
N GLU A 2 0.69 26.91 23.52
CA GLU A 2 0.20 28.05 22.74
C GLU A 2 0.64 29.33 23.46
N LEU A 3 0.75 30.42 22.69
CA LEU A 3 1.18 31.77 23.10
C LEU A 3 2.68 32.05 23.02
N LYS A 4 3.17 32.21 21.79
CA LYS A 4 4.03 33.34 21.39
C LYS A 4 4.15 33.34 19.87
N ASN A 5 3.50 34.30 19.20
CA ASN A 5 3.95 34.95 17.95
C ASN A 5 2.82 35.78 17.30
N HIS A 6 2.43 36.88 17.95
CA HIS A 6 1.75 37.99 17.28
C HIS A 6 2.68 39.20 17.34
N GLY A 7 3.48 39.38 16.29
CA GLY A 7 4.43 40.49 16.27
C GLY A 7 5.34 40.61 15.05
N THR A 8 4.98 40.13 13.84
CA THR A 8 5.72 40.48 12.60
C THR A 8 4.86 40.29 11.35
N ALA A 9 3.94 41.22 11.04
CA ALA A 9 3.06 41.11 9.86
C ALA A 9 3.75 41.54 8.53
N ALA A 10 4.81 42.35 8.57
CA ALA A 10 5.42 42.91 7.35
C ALA A 10 6.43 41.98 6.63
N LYS A 11 6.91 40.89 7.24
CA LYS A 11 7.92 39.97 6.65
C LYS A 11 7.33 38.77 5.89
N LYS A 12 5.99 38.59 5.86
CA LYS A 12 5.34 37.39 5.30
C LYS A 12 5.39 37.30 3.75
N GLY A 13 5.54 38.41 3.03
CA GLY A 13 5.52 38.40 1.55
C GLY A 13 6.69 37.64 0.93
N ILE A 14 7.93 37.99 1.31
CA ILE A 14 9.16 37.40 0.73
C ILE A 14 9.35 35.95 1.21
N VAL A 15 9.07 35.68 2.48
CA VAL A 15 9.20 34.34 3.06
C VAL A 15 8.18 33.37 2.46
N SER A 16 6.94 33.80 2.19
CA SER A 16 5.94 32.95 1.55
C SER A 16 6.22 32.65 0.07
N GLN A 17 6.85 33.59 -0.65
CA GLN A 17 7.31 33.36 -2.03
C GLN A 17 8.51 32.39 -2.07
N LEU A 18 9.48 32.52 -1.17
CA LEU A 18 10.59 31.58 -1.03
C LEU A 18 10.12 30.17 -0.66
N LEU A 19 9.16 30.05 0.29
CA LEU A 19 8.59 28.77 0.69
C LEU A 19 7.85 28.06 -0.45
N LYS A 20 7.14 28.81 -1.30
CA LYS A 20 6.50 28.28 -2.51
C LYS A 20 7.51 27.80 -3.55
N TRP A 21 8.63 28.50 -3.70
CA TRP A 21 9.69 28.13 -4.66
C TRP A 21 10.41 26.83 -4.26
N VAL A 22 10.56 26.60 -2.95
CA VAL A 22 11.20 25.39 -2.39
C VAL A 22 10.16 24.29 -2.04
N ASN A 23 8.88 24.49 -2.37
CA ASN A 23 7.79 23.52 -2.14
C ASN A 23 7.68 23.04 -0.66
N LEU A 24 7.98 23.92 0.29
CA LEU A 24 7.95 23.67 1.74
C LEU A 24 6.70 24.25 2.38
N ARG A 25 6.04 23.50 3.29
CA ARG A 25 4.89 24.01 4.03
C ARG A 25 5.32 24.93 5.19
N PRO A 26 4.49 25.92 5.59
CA PRO A 26 4.79 26.79 6.73
C PRO A 26 5.02 26.03 8.05
N GLU A 27 4.35 24.90 8.25
CA GLU A 27 4.50 24.04 9.44
C GLU A 27 5.76 23.15 9.39
N GLU A 28 6.38 23.02 8.22
CA GLU A 28 7.60 22.23 7.97
C GLU A 28 8.85 23.14 7.98
N SER A 29 8.70 24.46 7.82
CA SER A 29 9.81 25.39 7.58
C SER A 29 10.78 25.46 8.76
N ASP A 30 10.26 25.58 9.98
CA ASP A 30 11.09 25.82 11.16
C ASP A 30 11.99 24.61 11.45
N ARG A 31 11.43 23.41 11.36
CA ARG A 31 12.15 22.13 11.48
C ARG A 31 13.22 21.98 10.40
N THR A 32 12.91 22.37 9.18
CA THR A 32 13.81 22.23 8.02
C THR A 32 14.99 23.20 8.11
N TRP A 33 14.74 24.46 8.45
CA TRP A 33 15.81 25.46 8.63
C TRP A 33 16.71 25.13 9.81
N LEU A 34 16.16 24.61 10.92
CA LEU A 34 16.97 24.17 12.05
C LEU A 34 17.82 22.94 11.73
N MET A 35 17.29 21.97 10.98
CA MET A 35 18.07 20.83 10.49
C MET A 35 19.16 21.23 9.50
N LEU A 36 18.86 22.18 8.59
CA LEU A 36 19.86 22.77 7.71
C LEU A 36 20.95 23.46 8.52
N ALA A 37 20.60 24.32 9.48
CA ALA A 37 21.55 25.04 10.32
C ALA A 37 22.41 24.09 11.16
N PHE A 38 21.82 23.03 11.71
CA PHE A 38 22.55 21.96 12.40
C PHE A 38 23.58 21.30 11.46
N TYR A 39 23.15 20.86 10.28
CA TYR A 39 24.01 20.13 9.37
C TYR A 39 25.12 21.04 8.82
N THR A 40 24.79 22.26 8.38
CA THR A 40 25.77 23.24 7.90
C THR A 40 26.78 23.61 8.99
N SER A 41 26.34 23.92 10.22
CA SER A 41 27.26 24.32 11.29
C SER A 41 28.23 23.21 11.67
N THR A 42 27.74 21.98 11.76
CA THR A 42 28.59 20.83 12.10
C THR A 42 29.57 20.53 10.98
N SER A 43 29.12 20.56 9.71
CA SER A 43 29.96 20.32 8.54
C SER A 43 31.03 21.39 8.33
N ILE A 44 30.78 22.67 8.66
CA ILE A 44 31.80 23.74 8.61
C ILE A 44 32.98 23.41 9.53
N GLY A 45 32.68 23.09 10.79
CA GLY A 45 33.73 22.75 11.77
C GLY A 45 34.49 21.49 11.38
N LEU A 46 33.78 20.52 10.80
CA LEU A 46 34.36 19.28 10.35
C LEU A 46 35.31 19.47 9.16
N ARG A 47 34.94 20.30 8.18
CA ARG A 47 35.77 20.59 7.00
C ARG A 47 37.04 21.37 7.36
N TRP A 48 36.94 22.36 8.24
CA TRP A 48 38.15 23.03 8.79
C TRP A 48 39.09 22.05 9.49
N SER A 49 38.53 21.11 10.25
CA SER A 49 39.31 20.07 10.92
C SER A 49 39.95 19.11 9.91
N GLU A 50 39.23 18.77 8.84
CA GLU A 50 39.74 17.91 7.77
C GLU A 50 40.96 18.52 7.09
N ASP A 51 40.81 19.70 6.49
CA ASP A 51 41.86 20.33 5.70
C ASP A 51 43.11 20.63 6.56
N SER A 52 42.90 21.02 7.82
CA SER A 52 43.99 21.29 8.76
C SER A 52 44.69 20.00 9.22
N THR A 53 43.95 18.90 9.43
CA THR A 53 44.56 17.61 9.80
C THR A 53 45.26 16.92 8.64
N VAL A 54 44.77 17.09 7.41
CA VAL A 54 45.49 16.68 6.19
C VAL A 54 46.82 17.40 6.12
N ALA A 55 46.85 18.72 6.30
CA ALA A 55 48.08 19.50 6.27
C ALA A 55 49.07 19.07 7.35
N LEU A 56 48.63 18.93 8.62
CA LEU A 56 49.49 18.44 9.71
C LEU A 56 50.01 17.02 9.47
N PHE A 57 49.17 16.14 8.93
CA PHE A 57 49.55 14.77 8.62
C PHE A 57 50.59 14.71 7.50
N LEU A 58 50.40 15.48 6.43
CA LEU A 58 51.32 15.54 5.30
C LEU A 58 52.67 16.12 5.71
N ASP A 59 52.69 17.14 6.57
CA ASP A 59 53.91 17.74 7.09
C ASP A 59 54.72 16.75 7.95
N GLN A 60 54.04 15.98 8.82
CA GLN A 60 54.70 15.07 9.76
C GLN A 60 55.05 13.68 9.20
N TYR A 61 54.14 13.07 8.43
CA TYR A 61 54.26 11.70 7.95
C TYR A 61 54.50 11.59 6.43
N GLY A 62 54.26 12.67 5.69
CA GLY A 62 54.36 12.69 4.23
C GLY A 62 53.25 11.91 3.52
N ALA A 63 53.08 12.16 2.22
CA ALA A 63 52.01 11.51 1.45
C ALA A 63 52.13 9.97 1.35
N LYS A 64 53.33 9.39 1.54
CA LYS A 64 53.56 7.93 1.41
C LYS A 64 52.82 7.10 2.45
N SER A 65 52.40 7.68 3.57
CA SER A 65 51.67 7.00 4.65
C SER A 65 50.14 7.13 4.53
N LEU A 66 49.61 7.96 3.62
CA LEU A 66 48.17 8.11 3.36
C LEU A 66 47.39 6.79 3.18
N PRO A 67 47.94 5.76 2.49
CA PRO A 67 47.22 4.50 2.31
C PRO A 67 46.89 3.79 3.63
N TRP A 68 47.70 3.97 4.67
CA TRP A 68 47.41 3.44 6.00
C TRP A 68 46.20 4.13 6.63
N ILE A 69 46.01 5.43 6.39
CA ILE A 69 44.80 6.13 6.83
C ILE A 69 43.59 5.60 6.06
N TYR A 70 43.67 5.45 4.74
CA TYR A 70 42.52 4.96 3.96
C TYR A 70 42.04 3.56 4.40
N ILE A 71 42.97 2.66 4.73
CA ILE A 71 42.62 1.33 5.28
C ILE A 71 42.07 1.46 6.70
N ALA A 72 42.70 2.26 7.55
CA ALA A 72 42.30 2.41 8.95
C ALA A 72 40.95 3.13 9.09
N SER A 73 40.65 4.13 8.25
CA SER A 73 39.38 4.85 8.21
C SER A 73 38.25 3.97 7.69
N ALA A 74 38.51 3.11 6.69
CA ALA A 74 37.56 2.11 6.23
C ALA A 74 37.15 1.12 7.33
N ILE A 75 38.14 0.60 8.08
CA ILE A 75 37.89 -0.31 9.22
C ILE A 75 37.15 0.43 10.34
N MET A 76 37.63 1.63 10.70
CA MET A 76 37.03 2.43 11.78
C MET A 76 35.59 2.82 11.45
N GLY A 77 35.31 3.27 10.22
CA GLY A 77 33.95 3.58 9.77
C GLY A 77 33.00 2.38 9.90
N ALA A 78 33.43 1.20 9.46
CA ALA A 78 32.65 -0.03 9.60
C ALA A 78 32.37 -0.38 11.07
N VAL A 79 33.39 -0.30 11.94
CA VAL A 79 33.25 -0.55 13.38
C VAL A 79 32.29 0.46 14.04
N LEU A 80 32.39 1.74 13.68
CA LEU A 80 31.54 2.79 14.24
C LEU A 80 30.09 2.66 13.81
N VAL A 81 29.81 2.27 12.56
CA VAL A 81 28.44 1.98 12.09
C VAL A 81 27.83 0.81 12.88
N MET A 82 28.62 -0.24 13.14
CA MET A 82 28.19 -1.37 13.96
C MET A 82 27.96 -0.97 15.42
N LEU A 83 28.88 -0.19 16.00
CA LEU A 83 28.79 0.34 17.37
C LEU A 83 27.56 1.23 17.53
N TYR A 84 27.31 2.13 16.57
CA TYR A 84 26.17 3.03 16.54
C TYR A 84 24.86 2.24 16.51
N SER A 85 24.79 1.21 15.65
CA SER A 85 23.64 0.29 15.55
C SER A 85 23.42 -0.52 16.83
N TRP A 86 24.49 -0.91 17.52
CA TRP A 86 24.43 -1.59 18.81
C TRP A 86 23.97 -0.66 19.94
N LEU A 87 24.48 0.58 20.00
CA LEU A 87 24.08 1.62 20.95
C LEU A 87 22.59 1.95 20.86
N GLN A 88 22.02 1.99 19.65
CA GLN A 88 20.58 2.21 19.44
C GLN A 88 19.69 1.07 19.94
N LYS A 89 20.23 -0.15 20.08
CA LYS A 89 19.50 -1.27 20.69
C LYS A 89 19.43 -1.14 22.21
N ILE A 90 20.44 -0.53 22.82
CA ILE A 90 20.58 -0.48 24.29
C ILE A 90 20.01 0.82 24.85
N PHE A 91 20.24 1.94 24.16
CA PHE A 91 19.85 3.27 24.62
C PHE A 91 18.72 3.87 23.75
N PRO A 92 17.85 4.71 24.34
CA PRO A 92 16.89 5.50 23.59
C PRO A 92 17.56 6.34 22.51
N LEU A 93 16.97 6.38 21.31
CA LEU A 93 17.54 7.07 20.15
C LEU A 93 17.90 8.52 20.46
N ARG A 94 17.03 9.21 21.21
CA ARG A 94 17.24 10.58 21.69
C ARG A 94 18.57 10.75 22.44
N ARG A 95 18.87 9.83 23.36
CA ARG A 95 20.09 9.86 24.17
C ARG A 95 21.32 9.56 23.32
N VAL A 96 21.20 8.64 22.36
CA VAL A 96 22.30 8.30 21.44
C VAL A 96 22.65 9.50 20.56
N ILE A 97 21.67 10.12 19.90
CA ILE A 97 21.85 11.29 19.02
C ILE A 97 22.49 12.47 19.77
N ILE A 98 22.01 12.76 20.99
CA ILE A 98 22.50 13.88 21.80
C ILE A 98 23.88 13.56 22.41
N ALA A 99 24.11 12.35 22.92
CA ALA A 99 25.36 11.99 23.59
C ALA A 99 26.54 11.79 22.63
N ILE A 100 26.26 11.49 21.35
CA ILE A 100 27.28 11.35 20.32
C ILE A 100 27.98 12.68 20.04
N ALA A 101 27.26 13.80 20.02
CA ALA A 101 27.84 15.10 19.73
C ALA A 101 28.92 15.57 20.75
N PRO A 102 28.75 15.49 22.08
CA PRO A 102 29.83 15.74 23.04
C PRO A 102 30.91 14.65 22.98
N CYS A 103 30.56 13.38 22.73
CA CYS A 103 31.56 12.32 22.50
C CYS A 103 32.44 12.56 21.27
N MET A 104 31.96 13.29 20.26
CA MET A 104 32.75 13.67 19.08
C MET A 104 33.71 14.82 19.38
N PHE A 105 33.30 15.76 20.22
CA PHE A 105 34.07 16.95 20.59
C PHE A 105 35.15 16.66 21.65
N LEU A 106 34.86 15.83 22.65
CA LEU A 106 35.73 15.62 23.81
C LEU A 106 37.12 15.03 23.47
N PRO A 107 37.25 14.05 22.55
CA PRO A 107 38.55 13.52 22.12
C PRO A 107 39.42 14.54 21.40
N LEU A 108 38.82 15.46 20.63
CA LEU A 108 39.56 16.56 20.01
C LEU A 108 40.30 17.38 21.09
N VAL A 109 39.64 17.67 22.22
CA VAL A 109 40.22 18.47 23.33
C VAL A 109 41.42 17.73 23.94
N LEU A 110 41.27 16.42 24.15
CA LEU A 110 42.34 15.57 24.69
C LEU A 110 43.53 15.48 23.75
N PHE A 111 43.28 15.38 22.44
CA PHE A 111 44.34 15.36 21.43
C PHE A 111 45.12 16.67 21.39
N ARG A 112 44.50 17.84 21.58
CA ARG A 112 45.25 19.11 21.68
C ARG A 112 46.24 19.13 22.84
N ILE A 113 45.84 18.66 24.02
CA ILE A 113 46.74 18.62 25.19
C ILE A 113 47.95 17.73 24.89
N GLY A 114 47.73 16.61 24.20
CA GLY A 114 48.80 15.70 23.83
C GLY A 114 49.67 16.19 22.65
N LEU A 115 49.19 17.09 21.77
CA LEU A 115 50.03 17.72 20.74
C LEU A 115 51.18 18.55 21.34
N HIS A 116 51.02 19.07 22.56
CA HIS A 116 52.09 19.77 23.28
C HIS A 116 53.15 18.83 23.88
N VAL A 117 52.91 17.51 23.86
CA VAL A 117 53.87 16.50 24.35
C VAL A 117 54.65 15.93 23.16
N SER A 118 55.91 16.35 23.03
CA SER A 118 56.73 16.12 21.83
C SER A 118 56.91 14.64 21.42
N TYR A 119 56.76 13.68 22.33
CA TYR A 119 56.89 12.25 22.04
C TYR A 119 55.56 11.60 21.61
N VAL A 120 54.42 12.22 21.95
CA VAL A 120 53.07 11.69 21.69
C VAL A 120 52.41 12.40 20.50
N SER A 121 52.87 13.60 20.14
CA SER A 121 52.36 14.43 19.04
C SER A 121 52.23 13.68 17.72
N VAL A 122 53.23 12.88 17.35
CA VAL A 122 53.25 12.08 16.12
C VAL A 122 52.06 11.10 16.08
N CYS A 123 51.89 10.30 17.14
CA CYS A 123 50.77 9.37 17.26
C CYS A 123 49.41 10.10 17.27
N ILE A 124 49.35 11.28 17.90
CA ILE A 124 48.13 12.07 17.98
C ILE A 124 47.72 12.64 16.63
N ILE A 125 48.64 13.09 15.78
CA ILE A 125 48.31 13.59 14.43
C ILE A 125 47.66 12.48 13.60
N PHE A 126 48.18 11.24 13.71
CA PHE A 126 47.58 10.07 13.06
C PHE A 126 46.17 9.77 13.61
N LEU A 127 46.01 9.73 14.93
CA LEU A 127 44.71 9.48 15.58
C LEU A 127 43.70 10.58 15.29
N LEU A 128 44.14 11.83 15.23
CA LEU A 128 43.32 13.00 14.97
C LEU A 128 42.75 12.95 13.55
N ARG A 129 43.57 12.61 12.55
CA ARG A 129 43.11 12.42 11.17
C ARG A 129 42.08 11.29 11.06
N LEU A 130 42.37 10.15 11.70
CA LEU A 130 41.45 9.00 11.73
C LEU A 130 40.14 9.35 12.44
N TRP A 131 40.19 10.14 13.52
CA TRP A 131 39.02 10.59 14.26
C TRP A 131 38.14 11.56 13.46
N VAL A 132 38.73 12.47 12.67
CA VAL A 132 37.97 13.39 11.81
C VAL A 132 37.22 12.61 10.71
N ASP A 133 37.87 11.64 10.05
CA ASP A 133 37.22 10.78 9.05
C ASP A 133 36.05 9.97 9.67
N ALA A 134 36.27 9.42 10.87
CA ALA A 134 35.23 8.75 11.64
C ALA A 134 34.04 9.67 11.98
N PHE A 135 34.33 10.93 12.30
CA PHE A 135 33.30 11.91 12.62
C PHE A 135 32.46 12.26 11.38
N TYR A 136 33.03 12.38 10.19
CA TYR A 136 32.25 12.53 8.94
C TYR A 136 31.17 11.46 8.78
N VAL A 137 31.56 10.19 8.97
CA VAL A 137 30.62 9.05 8.86
C VAL A 137 29.50 9.14 9.89
N ILE A 138 29.83 9.42 11.16
CA ILE A 138 28.79 9.46 12.20
C ILE A 138 27.91 10.72 12.05
N ASN A 139 28.45 11.86 11.61
CA ASN A 139 27.66 13.09 11.39
C ASN A 139 26.62 12.90 10.28
N ASP A 140 27.00 12.26 9.18
CA ASP A 140 26.08 11.94 8.09
C ASP A 140 24.97 10.97 8.54
N LEU A 141 25.33 9.91 9.28
CA LEU A 141 24.37 9.00 9.90
C LEU A 141 23.42 9.73 10.87
N ASN A 142 23.96 10.60 11.73
CA ASN A 142 23.18 11.31 12.73
C ASN A 142 22.18 12.27 12.07
N THR A 143 22.61 12.96 11.01
CA THR A 143 21.78 13.87 10.22
C THR A 143 20.66 13.12 9.50
N SER A 144 21.01 12.02 8.83
CA SER A 144 20.05 11.17 8.13
C SER A 144 19.00 10.60 9.08
N ILE A 145 19.40 10.14 10.26
CA ILE A 145 18.49 9.54 11.24
C ILE A 145 17.64 10.62 11.92
N ALA A 146 18.22 11.75 12.32
CA ALA A 146 17.47 12.87 12.88
C ALA A 146 16.43 13.42 11.89
N ALA A 147 16.78 13.51 10.60
CA ALA A 147 15.83 13.90 9.55
C ALA A 147 14.68 12.89 9.42
N ASN A 148 14.98 11.59 9.38
CA ASN A 148 13.98 10.52 9.27
C ASN A 148 13.01 10.45 10.46
N GLN A 149 13.44 10.89 11.64
CA GLN A 149 12.59 10.97 12.83
C GLN A 149 11.75 12.24 12.88
N LEU A 150 12.31 13.36 12.42
CA LEU A 150 11.66 14.67 12.46
C LEU A 150 10.61 14.87 11.36
N PHE A 151 10.79 14.19 10.23
CA PHE A 151 9.98 14.35 9.02
C PHE A 151 9.32 13.04 8.61
N ASN A 152 8.02 13.10 8.30
CA ASN A 152 7.31 11.99 7.66
C ASN A 152 7.88 11.70 6.26
N ILE A 153 7.61 10.52 5.69
CA ILE A 153 8.12 10.08 4.37
C ILE A 153 7.85 11.11 3.24
N ARG A 154 6.72 11.84 3.33
CA ARG A 154 6.36 12.92 2.39
C ARG A 154 7.01 14.25 2.67
N GLU A 155 7.29 14.54 3.94
CA GLU A 155 7.95 15.77 4.37
C GLU A 155 9.44 15.66 4.05
N ILE A 156 10.06 14.51 4.34
CA ILE A 156 11.49 14.28 4.10
C ILE A 156 11.81 14.29 2.60
N LYS A 157 10.95 13.76 1.72
CA LYS A 157 11.15 13.87 0.26
C LYS A 157 11.26 15.31 -0.23
N ARG A 158 10.59 16.26 0.44
CA ARG A 158 10.60 17.70 0.09
C ARG A 158 11.68 18.47 0.85
N ALA A 159 11.89 18.16 2.13
CA ALA A 159 12.80 18.85 3.02
C ALA A 159 14.26 18.35 2.93
N PHE A 160 14.48 17.06 2.67
CA PHE A 160 15.82 16.46 2.69
C PHE A 160 16.77 17.03 1.64
N PRO A 161 16.36 17.31 0.37
CA PRO A 161 17.25 17.97 -0.59
C PRO A 161 17.77 19.32 -0.07
N LEU A 162 16.91 20.10 0.61
CA LEU A 162 17.31 21.35 1.25
C LEU A 162 18.23 21.09 2.44
N ILE A 163 17.90 20.16 3.33
CA ILE A 163 18.77 19.83 4.48
C ILE A 163 20.15 19.36 3.98
N SER A 164 20.19 18.49 2.98
CA SER A 164 21.41 17.93 2.41
C SER A 164 22.27 18.99 1.71
N SER A 165 21.67 20.05 1.13
CA SER A 165 22.46 21.14 0.54
C SER A 165 23.24 21.94 1.59
N GLY A 166 22.95 21.73 2.88
CA GLY A 166 23.71 22.27 3.98
C GLY A 166 25.19 21.91 3.97
N ILE A 167 25.58 20.75 3.41
CA ILE A 167 27.01 20.40 3.25
C ILE A 167 27.70 21.25 2.19
N LEU A 168 27.05 21.50 1.05
CA LEU A 168 27.61 22.35 -0.02
C LEU A 168 27.76 23.80 0.44
N VAL A 169 26.78 24.29 1.19
CA VAL A 169 26.87 25.61 1.84
C VAL A 169 28.02 25.64 2.86
N ALA A 170 28.22 24.54 3.60
CA ALA A 170 29.34 24.42 4.51
C ALA A 170 30.67 24.47 3.75
N ASP A 171 30.84 23.74 2.65
CA ASP A 171 32.07 23.70 1.86
C ASP A 171 32.48 25.07 1.31
N VAL A 172 31.50 25.85 0.83
CA VAL A 172 31.72 27.24 0.39
C VAL A 172 32.19 28.11 1.56
N ILE A 173 31.48 28.07 2.68
CA ILE A 173 31.79 28.91 3.84
C ILE A 173 33.13 28.51 4.45
N SER A 174 33.35 27.22 4.70
CA SER A 174 34.57 26.71 5.32
C SER A 174 35.78 26.93 4.42
N GLY A 175 35.63 26.70 3.11
CA GLY A 175 36.71 26.82 2.14
C GLY A 175 37.27 28.25 2.01
N PHE A 176 36.39 29.24 1.83
CA PHE A 176 36.83 30.65 1.72
C PHE A 176 37.26 31.26 3.07
N SER A 177 36.74 30.75 4.20
CA SER A 177 37.09 31.26 5.52
C SER A 177 38.37 30.65 6.11
N LEU A 178 38.76 29.44 5.70
CA LEU A 178 39.93 28.74 6.24
C LEU A 178 41.25 29.52 6.06
N PRO A 179 41.59 30.08 4.87
CA PRO A 179 42.81 30.89 4.70
C PRO A 179 42.84 32.11 5.62
N PHE A 180 41.69 32.77 5.79
CA PHE A 180 41.55 33.91 6.69
C PHE A 180 41.80 33.47 8.15
N LEU A 181 41.18 32.38 8.59
CA LEU A 181 41.37 31.83 9.94
C LEU A 181 42.82 31.43 10.23
N LEU A 182 43.51 30.85 9.25
CA LEU A 182 44.92 30.46 9.38
C LEU A 182 45.85 31.67 9.60
N LEU A 183 45.52 32.84 9.04
CA LEU A 183 46.27 34.09 9.23
C LEU A 183 46.15 34.64 10.67
N PHE A 184 44.95 34.58 11.26
CA PHE A 184 44.70 35.16 12.60
C PHE A 184 45.03 34.22 13.76
N VAL A 185 44.78 32.92 13.57
CA VAL A 185 44.69 31.95 14.69
C VAL A 185 45.79 30.89 14.61
N GLY A 186 46.29 30.59 13.40
CA GLY A 186 47.32 29.58 13.14
C GLY A 186 46.77 28.15 13.08
N LEU A 187 47.45 27.27 12.32
CA LEU A 187 47.02 25.90 11.98
C LEU A 187 46.60 25.07 13.21
N ASP A 188 47.40 25.09 14.27
CA ASP A 188 47.16 24.29 15.49
C ASP A 188 45.90 24.72 16.26
N ASN A 189 45.51 25.99 16.10
CA ASN A 189 44.35 26.57 16.79
C ASN A 189 43.10 26.65 15.90
N VAL A 190 43.16 26.27 14.62
CA VAL A 190 41.95 26.21 13.76
C VAL A 190 41.11 24.96 14.10
N ILE A 191 41.78 23.83 14.29
CA ILE A 191 41.14 22.52 14.55
C ILE A 191 40.34 22.52 15.86
N MET A 192 40.82 23.26 16.89
CA MET A 192 40.34 23.02 18.25
C MET A 192 39.33 24.05 18.79
N PRO A 193 39.66 25.34 19.00
CA PRO A 193 38.69 26.31 19.52
C PRO A 193 37.62 26.71 18.50
N ILE A 194 37.91 26.74 17.20
CA ILE A 194 36.99 27.35 16.22
C ILE A 194 36.09 26.29 15.59
N ALA A 195 36.68 25.23 15.02
CA ALA A 195 35.90 24.09 14.52
C ALA A 195 35.05 23.45 15.63
N GLY A 196 35.63 23.30 16.82
CA GLY A 196 34.95 22.78 17.99
C GLY A 196 33.73 23.60 18.45
N VAL A 197 33.79 24.94 18.36
CA VAL A 197 32.64 25.81 18.68
C VAL A 197 31.51 25.63 17.66
N PHE A 198 31.82 25.52 16.38
CA PHE A 198 30.81 25.30 15.33
C PHE A 198 30.15 23.91 15.40
N ILE A 199 30.94 22.89 15.74
CA ILE A 199 30.44 21.54 16.05
C ILE A 199 29.53 21.58 17.30
N GLY A 200 29.96 22.27 18.36
CA GLY A 200 29.17 22.44 19.58
C GLY A 200 27.87 23.23 19.35
N LEU A 201 27.90 24.21 18.46
CA LEU A 201 26.72 24.97 18.03
C LEU A 201 25.73 24.08 17.28
N GLY A 202 26.21 23.23 16.37
CA GLY A 202 25.38 22.22 15.71
C GLY A 202 24.75 21.26 16.71
N ALA A 203 25.55 20.72 17.63
CA ALA A 203 25.09 19.86 18.72
C ALA A 203 24.00 20.53 19.58
N PHE A 204 24.17 21.82 19.90
CA PHE A 204 23.19 22.59 20.65
C PHE A 204 21.89 22.79 19.88
N ILE A 205 21.94 23.07 18.57
CA ILE A 205 20.76 23.15 17.71
C ILE A 205 20.02 21.81 17.71
N LEU A 206 20.73 20.69 17.58
CA LEU A 206 20.14 19.36 17.60
C LEU A 206 19.52 19.02 18.97
N PHE A 207 20.17 19.43 20.06
CA PHE A 207 19.62 19.31 21.41
C PHE A 207 18.34 20.14 21.59
N TYR A 208 18.35 21.39 21.13
CA TYR A 208 17.18 22.27 21.13
C TYR A 208 16.03 21.65 20.34
N LEU A 209 16.32 21.11 19.16
CA LEU A 209 15.35 20.46 18.29
C LEU A 209 14.79 19.19 18.94
N SER A 210 15.62 18.39 19.59
CA SER A 210 15.20 17.22 20.35
C SER A 210 14.32 17.56 21.56
N LYS A 211 14.54 18.71 22.21
CA LYS A 211 13.73 19.16 23.35
C LYS A 211 12.38 19.73 22.91
N ASN A 212 12.35 20.46 21.81
CA ASN A 212 11.13 21.09 21.30
C ASN A 212 10.21 20.12 20.56
N TYR A 213 10.74 19.02 20.02
CA TYR A 213 9.97 17.99 19.31
C TYR A 213 10.10 16.60 19.98
N PRO A 214 9.66 16.44 21.25
CA PRO A 214 9.85 15.20 22.00
C PRO A 214 9.11 14.00 21.38
N GLN A 215 8.03 14.25 20.62
CA GLN A 215 7.28 13.21 19.91
C GLN A 215 8.06 12.60 18.74
N ALA A 216 8.98 13.37 18.13
CA ALA A 216 9.84 12.88 17.05
C ALA A 216 11.04 12.08 17.59
N PHE A 217 11.45 12.30 18.84
CA PHE A 217 12.59 11.62 19.47
C PHE A 217 12.13 10.82 20.70
N PRO A 218 11.48 9.67 20.52
CA PRO A 218 10.95 8.88 21.64
C PRO A 218 12.06 8.36 22.57
N ASP A 219 11.74 8.30 23.87
CA ASP A 219 12.65 7.85 24.93
C ASP A 219 12.69 6.31 25.09
N THR A 220 12.21 5.56 24.10
CA THR A 220 12.19 4.08 24.11
C THR A 220 13.25 3.50 23.16
N PRO A 221 13.98 2.44 23.56
CA PRO A 221 14.95 1.77 22.69
C PRO A 221 14.28 1.09 21.49
N GLN A 222 14.97 1.08 20.35
CA GLN A 222 14.38 0.80 19.03
C GLN A 222 14.37 -0.71 18.68
N ILE A 223 13.90 -1.57 19.61
CA ILE A 223 14.12 -3.03 19.53
C ILE A 223 13.11 -3.80 18.64
N GLU A 224 11.94 -3.28 18.26
CA GLU A 224 10.85 -4.20 17.83
C GLU A 224 10.46 -4.29 16.34
N ILE A 225 11.01 -3.53 15.39
CA ILE A 225 10.34 -3.45 14.05
C ILE A 225 10.95 -4.35 12.96
N GLU A 226 12.20 -4.81 13.05
CA GLU A 226 12.85 -5.43 11.88
C GLU A 226 12.80 -6.97 11.83
N ALA A 227 12.58 -7.67 12.95
CA ALA A 227 12.72 -9.13 12.97
C ALA A 227 11.50 -9.92 12.44
N ALA A 228 10.31 -9.31 12.37
CA ALA A 228 9.08 -10.03 12.02
C ALA A 228 8.83 -10.21 10.50
N GLN A 229 9.62 -9.58 9.63
CA GLN A 229 9.34 -9.55 8.18
C GLN A 229 10.28 -10.41 7.32
N TYR A 230 11.32 -11.03 7.90
CA TYR A 230 12.37 -11.69 7.12
C TYR A 230 12.13 -13.17 6.79
N SER A 231 11.08 -13.81 7.32
CA SER A 231 10.90 -15.27 7.18
C SER A 231 10.01 -15.72 6.02
N GLN A 232 9.36 -14.82 5.28
CA GLN A 232 8.32 -15.23 4.32
C GLN A 232 8.43 -14.50 2.98
N LYS A 233 9.26 -15.02 2.05
CA LYS A 233 9.05 -15.06 0.58
C LYS A 233 10.38 -15.28 -0.16
N ARG A 234 10.73 -16.56 -0.34
CA ARG A 234 12.03 -17.02 -0.87
C ARG A 234 12.08 -17.25 -2.40
N ARG A 235 11.18 -16.67 -3.21
CA ARG A 235 11.03 -17.07 -4.63
C ARG A 235 11.26 -16.00 -5.72
N LEU A 236 11.65 -14.77 -5.37
CA LEU A 236 12.00 -13.72 -6.37
C LEU A 236 13.41 -13.13 -6.18
N PHE A 237 14.22 -13.70 -5.30
CA PHE A 237 15.51 -13.13 -4.88
C PHE A 237 16.65 -13.23 -5.91
N GLY A 238 16.55 -14.07 -6.96
CA GLY A 238 17.67 -14.33 -7.87
C GLY A 238 18.10 -13.10 -8.71
N PRO A 239 17.22 -12.54 -9.57
CA PRO A 239 17.56 -11.42 -10.44
C PRO A 239 17.81 -10.11 -9.68
N ILE A 240 17.03 -9.86 -8.61
CA ILE A 240 17.14 -8.64 -7.79
C ILE A 240 18.45 -8.63 -6.98
N LYS A 241 18.85 -9.78 -6.38
CA LYS A 241 20.13 -9.89 -5.67
C LYS A 241 21.33 -9.66 -6.61
N ARG A 242 21.24 -10.17 -7.84
CA ARG A 242 22.23 -9.96 -8.89
C ARG A 242 22.34 -8.50 -9.33
N TYR A 243 21.24 -7.75 -9.33
CA TYR A 243 21.22 -6.32 -9.60
C TYR A 243 21.80 -5.51 -8.43
N ALA A 244 21.42 -5.85 -7.19
CA ALA A 244 21.95 -5.23 -5.97
C ALA A 244 23.49 -5.36 -5.85
N TRP A 245 24.05 -6.52 -6.20
CA TRP A 245 25.52 -6.70 -6.23
C TRP A 245 26.23 -5.83 -7.27
N LEU A 246 25.60 -5.56 -8.41
CA LEU A 246 26.17 -4.64 -9.40
C LEU A 246 26.16 -3.19 -8.91
N LEU A 247 25.12 -2.79 -8.18
CA LEU A 247 25.07 -1.47 -7.53
C LEU A 247 26.17 -1.36 -6.48
N PHE A 248 26.35 -2.39 -5.64
CA PHE A 248 27.44 -2.44 -4.67
C PHE A 248 28.81 -2.28 -5.36
N ALA A 249 29.06 -3.05 -6.43
CA ALA A 249 30.31 -2.94 -7.18
C ALA A 249 30.52 -1.56 -7.81
N PHE A 250 29.45 -0.93 -8.31
CA PHE A 250 29.50 0.40 -8.90
C PHE A 250 29.95 1.48 -7.90
N PHE A 251 29.30 1.56 -6.72
CA PHE A 251 29.68 2.53 -5.69
C PHE A 251 31.09 2.25 -5.12
N ALA A 252 31.44 0.99 -4.87
CA ALA A 252 32.78 0.62 -4.44
C ALA A 252 33.88 1.02 -5.44
N LEU A 253 33.67 0.82 -6.75
CA LEU A 253 34.62 1.21 -7.79
C LEU A 253 34.74 2.73 -7.91
N LEU A 254 33.63 3.46 -7.80
CA LEU A 254 33.65 4.93 -7.79
C LEU A 254 34.42 5.48 -6.59
N GLN A 255 34.26 4.87 -5.40
CA GLN A 255 35.00 5.27 -4.22
C GLN A 255 36.48 4.92 -4.33
N ALA A 256 36.81 3.73 -4.85
CA ALA A 256 38.19 3.33 -5.10
C ALA A 256 38.90 4.30 -6.06
N MET A 257 38.21 4.72 -7.13
CA MET A 257 38.72 5.72 -8.06
C MET A 257 38.94 7.08 -7.39
N GLY A 258 38.00 7.53 -6.54
CA GLY A 258 38.13 8.77 -5.77
C GLY A 258 39.36 8.77 -4.87
N VAL A 259 39.60 7.67 -4.14
CA VAL A 259 40.78 7.51 -3.26
C VAL A 259 42.10 7.48 -4.06
N LEU A 260 42.12 6.84 -5.23
CA LEU A 260 43.31 6.85 -6.10
C LEU A 260 43.65 8.25 -6.63
N ILE A 261 42.62 9.05 -6.99
CA ILE A 261 42.80 10.44 -7.44
C ILE A 261 43.26 11.30 -6.26
N ASP A 262 42.64 11.11 -5.08
CA ASP A 262 42.98 11.82 -3.86
C ASP A 262 44.44 11.60 -3.45
N PHE A 263 44.91 10.35 -3.50
CA PHE A 263 46.31 10.02 -3.22
C PHE A 263 47.29 10.71 -4.19
N GLN A 264 47.00 10.70 -5.50
CA GLN A 264 47.84 11.34 -6.51
C GLN A 264 47.89 12.85 -6.31
N TYR A 265 46.72 13.46 -6.07
CA TYR A 265 46.57 14.87 -5.79
C TYR A 265 47.34 15.30 -4.53
N LEU A 266 47.11 14.64 -3.39
CA LEU A 266 47.78 14.97 -2.12
C LEU A 266 49.29 14.71 -2.15
N THR A 267 49.74 13.69 -2.91
CA THR A 267 51.18 13.44 -3.13
C THR A 267 51.85 14.58 -3.87
N GLN A 268 51.20 15.12 -4.91
CA GLN A 268 51.72 16.25 -5.66
C GLN A 268 51.57 17.58 -4.91
N LEU A 269 50.57 17.70 -4.05
CA LEU A 269 50.40 18.87 -3.19
C LEU A 269 51.53 18.94 -2.14
N ASN A 270 51.85 17.82 -1.50
CA ASN A 270 52.92 17.71 -0.51
C ASN A 270 54.33 17.92 -1.09
N SER A 271 54.52 17.80 -2.41
CA SER A 271 55.82 18.06 -3.05
C SER A 271 56.02 19.53 -3.43
N ASN A 272 54.95 20.35 -3.47
CA ASN A 272 55.01 21.74 -3.90
C ASN A 272 54.65 22.76 -2.79
N PHE A 273 53.93 22.34 -1.74
CA PHE A 273 53.52 23.19 -0.62
C PHE A 273 53.87 22.53 0.72
N GLN A 274 53.94 23.31 1.81
CA GLN A 274 54.24 22.82 3.16
C GLN A 274 53.27 23.39 4.20
N GLY A 275 52.95 22.59 5.23
CA GLY A 275 52.16 22.99 6.40
C GLY A 275 50.94 23.86 6.09
N LYS A 276 50.98 25.12 6.50
CA LYS A 276 49.86 26.08 6.39
C LYS A 276 49.39 26.34 4.95
N ASP A 277 50.31 26.30 3.98
CA ASP A 277 49.97 26.58 2.58
C ASP A 277 49.15 25.45 1.96
N ILE A 278 49.36 24.21 2.41
CA ILE A 278 48.53 23.05 2.03
C ILE A 278 47.09 23.26 2.50
N ALA A 279 46.89 23.61 3.78
CA ALA A 279 45.55 23.83 4.34
C ALA A 279 44.83 25.01 3.67
N SER A 280 45.55 26.10 3.40
CA SER A 280 45.02 27.27 2.68
C SER A 280 44.59 26.92 1.25
N PHE A 281 45.41 26.13 0.54
CA PHE A 281 45.10 25.67 -0.81
C PHE A 281 43.89 24.72 -0.84
N LEU A 282 43.84 23.73 0.07
CA LEU A 282 42.71 22.81 0.21
C LEU A 282 41.40 23.56 0.49
N GLY A 283 41.44 24.53 1.40
CA GLY A 283 40.30 25.39 1.70
C GLY A 283 39.81 26.18 0.49
N LEU A 284 40.70 26.91 -0.20
CA LEU A 284 40.32 27.69 -1.39
C LEU A 284 39.76 26.81 -2.51
N LEU A 285 40.41 25.69 -2.81
CA LEU A 285 39.95 24.75 -3.83
C LEU A 285 38.60 24.15 -3.44
N GLY A 286 38.42 23.75 -2.18
CA GLY A 286 37.15 23.25 -1.66
C GLY A 286 36.03 24.28 -1.76
N GLY A 287 36.29 25.54 -1.43
CA GLY A 287 35.30 26.63 -1.54
C GLY A 287 34.87 26.92 -2.98
N ILE A 288 35.82 26.93 -3.92
CA ILE A 288 35.53 27.08 -5.36
C ILE A 288 34.73 25.88 -5.87
N THR A 289 35.12 24.66 -5.48
CA THR A 289 34.44 23.42 -5.87
C THR A 289 33.01 23.39 -5.35
N GLY A 290 32.80 23.67 -4.06
CA GLY A 290 31.46 23.73 -3.46
C GLY A 290 30.57 24.80 -4.09
N LEU A 291 31.12 25.95 -4.51
CA LEU A 291 30.35 26.99 -5.20
C LEU A 291 29.88 26.51 -6.59
N CYS A 292 30.78 25.84 -7.33
CA CYS A 292 30.46 25.26 -8.62
C CYS A 292 29.49 24.09 -8.51
N GLU A 293 29.62 23.23 -7.49
CA GLU A 293 28.70 22.13 -7.20
C GLU A 293 27.29 22.63 -6.90
N LEU A 294 27.17 23.65 -6.05
CA LEU A 294 25.88 24.28 -5.73
C LEU A 294 25.23 24.84 -7.01
N GLY A 295 26.00 25.52 -7.86
CA GLY A 295 25.51 26.02 -9.15
C GLY A 295 25.08 24.89 -10.11
N MET A 296 25.92 23.88 -10.29
CA MET A 296 25.67 22.74 -11.17
C MET A 296 24.45 21.92 -10.72
N GLN A 297 24.31 21.71 -9.41
CA GLN A 297 23.19 20.96 -8.84
C GLN A 297 21.85 21.69 -9.04
N LEU A 298 21.84 23.02 -8.90
CA LEU A 298 20.62 23.83 -9.10
C LEU A 298 20.20 23.95 -10.57
N PHE A 299 21.15 24.09 -11.51
CA PHE A 299 20.83 24.44 -12.90
C PHE A 299 20.95 23.29 -13.91
N ILE A 300 21.83 22.32 -13.66
CA ILE A 300 22.29 21.36 -14.68
C ILE A 300 21.89 19.92 -14.35
N SER A 301 21.92 19.51 -13.08
CA SER A 301 21.65 18.12 -12.66
C SER A 301 20.30 17.58 -13.18
N SER A 302 19.19 18.28 -12.90
CA SER A 302 17.85 17.84 -13.30
C SER A 302 17.68 17.75 -14.82
N ARG A 303 18.15 18.77 -15.54
CA ARG A 303 18.09 18.84 -17.02
C ARG A 303 18.93 17.76 -17.69
N ALA A 304 20.12 17.48 -17.16
CA ALA A 304 21.01 16.45 -17.69
C ALA A 304 20.40 15.05 -17.53
N LEU A 305 19.77 14.80 -16.38
CA LEU A 305 19.12 13.53 -16.06
C LEU A 305 17.89 13.26 -16.95
N GLU A 306 17.08 14.28 -17.20
CA GLU A 306 15.93 14.21 -18.11
C GLU A 306 16.35 13.99 -19.57
N ARG A 307 17.39 14.68 -20.04
CA ARG A 307 17.81 14.64 -21.45
C ARG A 307 18.65 13.41 -21.82
N PHE A 308 19.61 13.03 -20.97
CA PHE A 308 20.57 11.96 -21.27
C PHE A 308 20.22 10.64 -20.58
N GLY A 309 19.39 10.66 -19.54
CA GLY A 309 18.99 9.48 -18.77
C GLY A 309 20.03 9.06 -17.72
N VAL A 310 19.54 8.36 -16.70
CA VAL A 310 20.26 8.02 -15.45
C VAL A 310 21.62 7.37 -15.68
N PHE A 311 21.71 6.36 -16.55
CA PHE A 311 22.95 5.61 -16.78
C PHE A 311 24.02 6.41 -17.54
N TYR A 312 23.61 7.27 -18.46
CA TYR A 312 24.55 8.12 -19.19
C TYR A 312 25.09 9.21 -18.28
N THR A 313 24.23 9.83 -17.47
CA THR A 313 24.62 10.81 -16.44
C THR A 313 25.60 10.21 -15.43
N ALA A 314 25.33 9.00 -14.91
CA ALA A 314 26.24 8.29 -14.00
C ALA A 314 27.58 7.88 -14.66
N ALA A 315 27.59 7.57 -15.96
CA ALA A 315 28.80 7.22 -16.69
C ALA A 315 29.71 8.41 -17.01
N THR A 316 29.19 9.66 -16.95
CA THR A 316 29.99 10.86 -17.25
C THR A 316 31.23 10.97 -16.38
N LEU A 317 31.13 10.64 -15.08
CA LEU A 317 32.24 10.73 -14.15
C LEU A 317 33.40 9.79 -14.53
N PRO A 318 33.23 8.45 -14.62
CA PRO A 318 34.32 7.57 -15.02
C PRO A 318 34.83 7.82 -16.45
N ILE A 319 33.99 8.31 -17.38
CA ILE A 319 34.43 8.69 -18.74
C ILE A 319 35.36 9.91 -18.69
N THR A 320 34.95 10.97 -18.01
CA THR A 320 35.68 12.24 -18.00
C THR A 320 36.95 12.13 -17.18
N VAL A 321 36.83 11.68 -15.93
CA VAL A 321 37.93 11.62 -14.95
C VAL A 321 38.83 10.42 -15.21
N GLY A 322 38.28 9.28 -15.61
CA GLY A 322 39.02 8.03 -15.76
C GLY A 322 39.60 7.77 -17.15
N LEU A 323 39.09 8.41 -18.21
CA LEU A 323 39.55 8.17 -19.59
C LEU A 323 40.03 9.45 -20.28
N LEU A 324 39.18 10.49 -20.28
CA LEU A 324 39.43 11.74 -21.00
C LEU A 324 40.58 12.53 -20.39
N MET A 325 40.55 12.78 -19.08
CA MET A 325 41.57 13.58 -18.40
C MET A 325 42.97 12.92 -18.40
N PRO A 326 43.12 11.61 -18.12
CA PRO A 326 44.41 10.92 -18.24
C PRO A 326 45.00 10.96 -19.66
N LEU A 327 44.18 11.13 -20.69
CA LEU A 327 44.61 11.26 -22.08
C LEU A 327 44.95 12.71 -22.48
N THR A 328 44.21 13.70 -21.96
CA THR A 328 44.39 15.12 -22.31
C THR A 328 45.53 15.79 -21.53
N ILE A 329 45.73 15.43 -20.25
CA ILE A 329 46.81 15.99 -19.40
C ILE A 329 48.20 15.76 -20.04
N PRO A 330 48.55 14.57 -20.57
CA PRO A 330 49.84 14.38 -21.24
C PRO A 330 49.92 15.12 -22.58
N LEU A 331 48.83 15.17 -23.35
CA LEU A 331 48.78 15.84 -24.66
C LEU A 331 48.98 17.37 -24.56
N LEU A 332 48.51 17.98 -23.48
CA LEU A 332 48.67 19.41 -23.18
C LEU A 332 50.07 19.76 -22.63
N GLY A 333 51.00 18.80 -22.57
CA GLY A 333 52.35 19.01 -22.02
C GLY A 333 52.37 19.18 -20.50
N LEU A 334 51.25 18.90 -19.80
CA LEU A 334 51.16 19.04 -18.35
C LEU A 334 51.85 17.89 -17.58
N LEU A 335 52.21 16.79 -18.27
CA LEU A 335 53.01 15.67 -17.75
C LEU A 335 54.49 15.70 -18.18
N ALA A 336 54.97 16.77 -18.81
CA ALA A 336 56.38 16.86 -19.20
C ALA A 336 57.26 16.74 -17.94
N GLN A 337 58.17 15.76 -17.94
CA GLN A 337 58.95 15.27 -16.79
C GLN A 337 59.88 16.31 -16.11
N GLY A 338 59.85 17.58 -16.52
CA GLY A 338 60.70 18.65 -16.00
C GLY A 338 60.02 19.71 -15.11
N ASN A 339 58.68 19.80 -15.04
CA ASN A 339 57.99 20.87 -14.31
C ASN A 339 56.92 20.34 -13.34
N SER A 340 57.23 20.30 -12.04
CA SER A 340 56.33 19.83 -10.96
C SER A 340 55.02 20.61 -10.87
N TYR A 341 55.04 21.89 -11.22
CA TYR A 341 53.88 22.78 -11.22
C TYR A 341 52.82 22.42 -12.28
N ASN A 342 53.25 21.96 -13.46
CA ASN A 342 52.31 21.59 -14.52
C ASN A 342 51.52 20.32 -14.18
N LEU A 343 52.19 19.35 -13.54
CA LEU A 343 51.57 18.12 -13.07
C LEU A 343 50.58 18.40 -11.93
N LEU A 344 50.92 19.32 -11.03
CA LEU A 344 50.03 19.76 -9.95
C LEU A 344 48.71 20.29 -10.54
N TRP A 345 48.76 21.25 -11.46
CA TRP A 345 47.53 21.83 -12.03
C TRP A 345 46.70 20.82 -12.82
N GLY A 346 47.34 19.87 -13.51
CA GLY A 346 46.63 18.75 -14.15
C GLY A 346 45.84 17.91 -13.15
N LEU A 347 46.43 17.58 -12.00
CA LEU A 347 45.78 16.81 -10.93
C LEU A 347 44.76 17.64 -10.14
N VAL A 348 44.97 18.95 -10.00
CA VAL A 348 43.99 19.88 -9.40
C VAL A 348 42.72 19.93 -10.25
N ILE A 349 42.84 20.07 -11.57
CA ILE A 349 41.68 20.06 -12.48
C ILE A 349 41.00 18.68 -12.46
N LEU A 350 41.78 17.59 -12.42
CA LEU A 350 41.24 16.24 -12.29
C LEU A 350 40.43 16.06 -11.00
N LYS A 351 40.97 16.49 -9.85
CA LYS A 351 40.30 16.44 -8.55
C LYS A 351 39.04 17.30 -8.54
N PHE A 352 39.12 18.54 -9.04
CA PHE A 352 37.99 19.45 -9.18
C PHE A 352 36.85 18.83 -10.00
N LEU A 353 37.17 18.20 -11.14
CA LEU A 353 36.17 17.54 -11.98
C LEU A 353 35.61 16.27 -11.34
N ASP A 354 36.42 15.48 -10.64
CA ASP A 354 35.93 14.30 -9.90
C ASP A 354 34.88 14.70 -8.87
N GLU A 355 35.20 15.67 -8.01
CA GLU A 355 34.33 16.11 -6.92
C GLU A 355 33.05 16.74 -7.49
N LEU A 356 33.19 17.65 -8.46
CA LEU A 356 32.07 18.32 -9.11
C LEU A 356 31.10 17.34 -9.78
N LEU A 357 31.59 16.36 -10.54
CA LEU A 357 30.74 15.38 -11.23
C LEU A 357 30.17 14.33 -10.27
N ARG A 358 30.88 14.00 -9.19
CA ARG A 358 30.42 13.06 -8.16
C ARG A 358 29.19 13.62 -7.45
N TYR A 359 29.30 14.82 -6.93
CA TYR A 359 28.18 15.48 -6.25
C TYR A 359 27.06 15.89 -7.20
N THR A 360 27.39 16.37 -8.41
CA THR A 360 26.35 16.78 -9.37
C THR A 360 25.61 15.61 -9.98
N PHE A 361 26.30 14.59 -10.50
CA PHE A 361 25.69 13.55 -11.33
C PHE A 361 25.52 12.22 -10.63
N VAL A 362 26.50 11.74 -9.85
CA VAL A 362 26.39 10.43 -9.18
C VAL A 362 25.42 10.50 -8.01
N VAL A 363 25.56 11.48 -7.13
CA VAL A 363 24.65 11.65 -5.97
C VAL A 363 23.22 11.92 -6.44
N SER A 364 23.03 12.77 -7.47
CA SER A 364 21.70 13.09 -8.00
C SER A 364 21.04 11.92 -8.76
N SER A 365 21.81 11.08 -9.45
CA SER A 365 21.29 9.90 -10.17
C SER A 365 21.15 8.66 -9.28
N GLY A 366 21.84 8.63 -8.14
CA GLY A 366 21.88 7.53 -7.20
C GLY A 366 20.50 6.97 -6.85
N PRO A 367 19.55 7.78 -6.34
CA PRO A 367 18.21 7.30 -5.98
C PRO A 367 17.46 6.61 -7.13
N LEU A 368 17.65 7.04 -8.38
CA LEU A 368 16.97 6.47 -9.55
C LEU A 368 17.51 5.09 -9.94
N LEU A 369 18.79 4.82 -9.67
CA LEU A 369 19.38 3.49 -9.89
C LEU A 369 18.74 2.43 -8.98
N PHE A 370 18.16 2.83 -7.84
CA PHE A 370 17.45 1.93 -6.94
C PHE A 370 15.96 1.77 -7.27
N GLN A 371 15.41 2.49 -8.26
CA GLN A 371 13.98 2.51 -8.59
C GLN A 371 13.38 1.13 -8.97
N PRO A 372 14.03 0.25 -9.75
CA PRO A 372 13.46 -1.06 -10.11
C PRO A 372 13.36 -2.04 -8.93
N ILE A 373 13.99 -1.69 -7.80
CA ILE A 373 13.97 -2.51 -6.59
C ILE A 373 12.67 -2.22 -5.83
N PRO A 374 11.93 -3.26 -5.40
CA PRO A 374 10.72 -3.09 -4.59
C PRO A 374 10.98 -2.26 -3.32
N ASP A 375 10.06 -1.36 -2.98
CA ASP A 375 10.20 -0.41 -1.87
C ASP A 375 10.54 -1.07 -0.53
N LYS A 376 10.11 -2.33 -0.32
CA LYS A 376 10.35 -3.10 0.91
C LYS A 376 11.82 -3.45 1.17
N ILE A 377 12.65 -3.54 0.13
CA ILE A 377 14.09 -3.89 0.24
C ILE A 377 15.00 -2.78 -0.28
N ARG A 378 14.42 -1.72 -0.88
CA ARG A 378 15.16 -0.61 -1.48
C ARG A 378 16.03 0.11 -0.44
N SER A 379 15.49 0.44 0.72
CA SER A 379 16.21 1.15 1.79
C SER A 379 17.41 0.35 2.31
N HIS A 380 17.26 -0.96 2.49
CA HIS A 380 18.33 -1.84 2.94
C HIS A 380 19.44 -1.98 1.89
N ILE A 381 19.08 -2.04 0.59
CA ILE A 381 20.07 -2.10 -0.49
C ILE A 381 20.77 -0.74 -0.66
N GLN A 382 20.06 0.38 -0.46
CA GLN A 382 20.63 1.73 -0.48
C GLN A 382 21.65 1.93 0.64
N SER A 383 21.36 1.48 1.88
CA SER A 383 22.33 1.60 2.98
C SER A 383 23.56 0.69 2.81
N LEU A 384 23.37 -0.53 2.28
CA LEU A 384 24.49 -1.42 1.95
C LEU A 384 25.38 -0.84 0.84
N ALA A 385 24.77 -0.29 -0.21
CA ALA A 385 25.49 0.26 -1.35
C ALA A 385 26.12 1.63 -1.06
N GLY A 386 25.51 2.48 -0.22
CA GLY A 386 26.01 3.83 0.08
C GLY A 386 26.96 3.94 1.28
N GLY A 387 27.10 2.90 2.12
CA GLY A 387 28.01 2.95 3.27
C GLY A 387 29.08 1.86 3.24
N VAL A 388 28.64 0.60 3.14
CA VAL A 388 29.57 -0.55 3.18
C VAL A 388 30.40 -0.62 1.90
N ALA A 389 29.81 -0.30 0.75
CA ALA A 389 30.55 -0.29 -0.52
C ALA A 389 31.64 0.79 -0.55
N ASP A 390 31.36 1.96 0.02
CA ASP A 390 32.32 3.05 0.09
C ASP A 390 33.51 2.70 1.00
N ALA A 391 33.25 2.17 2.19
CA ALA A 391 34.31 1.67 3.07
C ALA A 391 35.13 0.56 2.39
N PHE A 392 34.47 -0.37 1.68
CA PHE A 392 35.16 -1.43 0.94
C PHE A 392 36.01 -0.88 -0.20
N GLY A 393 35.48 0.08 -0.98
CA GLY A 393 36.19 0.76 -2.05
C GLY A 393 37.42 1.53 -1.56
N ALA A 394 37.29 2.28 -0.46
CA ALA A 394 38.40 3.01 0.14
C ALA A 394 39.49 2.07 0.68
N GLY A 395 39.10 1.02 1.40
CA GLY A 395 40.05 0.04 1.93
C GLY A 395 40.78 -0.72 0.82
N THR A 396 40.06 -1.19 -0.21
CA THR A 396 40.68 -1.89 -1.35
C THR A 396 41.61 -0.98 -2.14
N ALA A 397 41.24 0.27 -2.40
CA ALA A 397 42.13 1.24 -3.04
C ALA A 397 43.38 1.51 -2.20
N GLY A 398 43.25 1.65 -0.87
CA GLY A 398 44.41 1.78 0.03
C GLY A 398 45.38 0.60 -0.08
N PHE A 399 44.88 -0.63 -0.12
CA PHE A 399 45.71 -1.83 -0.33
C PHE A 399 46.37 -1.84 -1.72
N VAL A 400 45.64 -1.46 -2.76
CA VAL A 400 46.20 -1.35 -4.12
C VAL A 400 47.34 -0.33 -4.13
N ILE A 401 47.16 0.87 -3.57
CA ILE A 401 48.21 1.88 -3.51
C ILE A 401 49.44 1.37 -2.73
N LEU A 402 49.26 0.69 -1.59
CA LEU A 402 50.38 0.09 -0.85
C LEU A 402 51.12 -0.95 -1.67
N PHE A 403 50.39 -1.81 -2.38
CA PHE A 403 50.96 -2.83 -3.26
C PHE A 403 51.78 -2.19 -4.39
N THR A 404 51.27 -1.11 -5.00
CA THR A 404 51.93 -0.36 -6.06
C THR A 404 53.19 0.36 -5.55
N LEU A 405 53.14 0.96 -4.36
CA LEU A 405 54.31 1.57 -3.71
C LEU A 405 55.37 0.51 -3.36
N TRP A 406 54.98 -0.68 -2.94
CA TRP A 406 55.88 -1.80 -2.67
C TRP A 406 56.55 -2.32 -3.96
N LEU A 407 55.77 -2.53 -5.02
CA LEU A 407 56.25 -3.01 -6.31
C LEU A 407 57.19 -1.99 -6.98
N GLY A 408 56.86 -0.70 -6.88
CA GLY A 408 57.67 0.41 -7.40
C GLY A 408 59.05 0.52 -6.75
N ARG A 409 59.23 0.06 -5.50
CA ARG A 409 60.57 -0.01 -4.87
C ARG A 409 61.47 -1.08 -5.49
N LYS A 410 60.92 -2.03 -6.25
CA LYS A 410 61.60 -3.23 -6.74
C LYS A 410 61.87 -3.24 -8.25
N LEU A 411 61.03 -2.56 -9.06
CA LEU A 411 60.96 -2.81 -10.51
C LEU A 411 61.09 -1.61 -11.46
N LEU A 412 61.11 -0.33 -11.04
CA LEU A 412 61.53 0.90 -11.77
C LEU A 412 61.00 2.19 -11.05
N PRO A 413 61.68 3.36 -11.10
CA PRO A 413 61.31 4.58 -10.37
C PRO A 413 60.22 5.43 -11.07
N ILE A 414 59.17 4.81 -11.62
CA ILE A 414 58.09 5.53 -12.34
C ILE A 414 56.78 5.45 -11.55
N HIS A 415 56.74 6.10 -10.38
CA HIS A 415 55.63 5.96 -9.42
C HIS A 415 54.31 6.62 -9.87
N ALA A 416 54.38 7.75 -10.58
CA ALA A 416 53.18 8.54 -10.91
C ALA A 416 52.37 7.98 -12.09
N SER A 417 53.02 7.43 -13.13
CA SER A 417 52.31 6.93 -14.31
C SER A 417 51.58 5.61 -14.06
N ILE A 418 52.06 4.78 -13.13
CA ILE A 418 51.43 3.49 -12.79
C ILE A 418 50.07 3.73 -12.11
N LEU A 419 49.99 4.70 -11.18
CA LEU A 419 48.74 5.08 -10.50
C LEU A 419 47.70 5.65 -11.47
N VAL A 420 48.14 6.41 -12.48
CA VAL A 420 47.25 6.88 -13.56
C VAL A 420 46.70 5.69 -14.35
N VAL A 421 47.53 4.70 -14.71
CA VAL A 421 47.05 3.48 -15.40
C VAL A 421 46.06 2.70 -14.54
N GLU A 422 46.30 2.59 -13.23
CA GLU A 422 45.35 1.97 -12.29
C GLU A 422 44.01 2.70 -12.25
N THR A 423 44.01 4.04 -12.21
CA THR A 423 42.76 4.82 -12.28
C THR A 423 41.98 4.58 -13.57
N VAL A 424 42.67 4.49 -14.72
CA VAL A 424 42.05 4.18 -16.01
C VAL A 424 41.43 2.78 -15.99
N LEU A 425 42.13 1.79 -15.40
CA LEU A 425 41.63 0.42 -15.30
C LEU A 425 40.38 0.34 -14.42
N VAL A 426 40.39 0.99 -13.25
CA VAL A 426 39.23 1.08 -12.36
C VAL A 426 38.05 1.76 -13.07
N ALA A 427 38.30 2.82 -13.83
CA ALA A 427 37.27 3.51 -14.60
C ALA A 427 36.66 2.62 -15.70
N LEU A 428 37.49 1.87 -16.45
CA LEU A 428 37.01 0.90 -17.45
C LEU A 428 36.16 -0.20 -16.80
N CYS A 429 36.60 -0.75 -15.67
CA CYS A 429 35.80 -1.71 -14.90
C CYS A 429 34.46 -1.10 -14.47
N CYS A 430 34.45 0.16 -14.02
CA CYS A 430 33.23 0.87 -13.65
C CYS A 430 32.26 1.00 -14.84
N LEU A 431 32.76 1.35 -16.03
CA LEU A 431 31.93 1.45 -17.25
C LEU A 431 31.31 0.10 -17.65
N VAL A 432 32.07 -1.00 -17.50
CA VAL A 432 31.55 -2.36 -17.73
C VAL A 432 30.41 -2.67 -16.75
N VAL A 433 30.58 -2.33 -15.47
CA VAL A 433 29.51 -2.51 -14.46
C VAL A 433 28.27 -1.68 -14.79
N ILE A 434 28.43 -0.43 -15.22
CA ILE A 434 27.31 0.44 -15.64
C ILE A 434 26.55 -0.16 -16.83
N TRP A 435 27.27 -0.73 -17.81
CA TRP A 435 26.64 -1.39 -18.95
C TRP A 435 25.77 -2.59 -18.54
N PHE A 436 26.27 -3.44 -17.64
CA PHE A 436 25.48 -4.54 -17.08
C PHE A 436 24.31 -4.07 -16.22
N LEU A 437 24.47 -2.98 -15.46
CA LEU A 437 23.40 -2.35 -14.69
C LEU A 437 22.26 -1.91 -15.61
N ARG A 438 22.57 -1.23 -16.72
CA ARG A 438 21.56 -0.77 -17.70
C ARG A 438 20.75 -1.94 -18.27
N SER A 439 21.41 -3.01 -18.71
CA SER A 439 20.72 -4.17 -19.30
C SER A 439 19.78 -4.85 -18.30
N ARG A 440 20.21 -5.05 -17.06
CA ARG A 440 19.39 -5.69 -16.02
C ARG A 440 18.27 -4.78 -15.49
N TYR A 441 18.49 -3.48 -15.45
CA TYR A 441 17.48 -2.47 -15.11
C TYR A 441 16.26 -2.58 -16.04
N VAL A 442 16.50 -2.63 -17.36
CA VAL A 442 15.43 -2.75 -18.36
C VAL A 442 14.68 -4.06 -18.21
N ASN A 443 15.38 -5.18 -18.00
CA ASN A 443 14.75 -6.49 -17.81
C ASN A 443 13.85 -6.54 -16.56
N LEU A 444 14.28 -5.93 -15.44
CA LEU A 444 13.49 -5.86 -14.21
C LEU A 444 12.24 -4.99 -14.37
N LEU A 445 12.34 -3.90 -15.14
CA LEU A 445 11.18 -3.08 -15.51
C LEU A 445 10.18 -3.85 -16.38
N VAL A 446 10.64 -4.58 -17.40
CA VAL A 446 9.78 -5.41 -18.25
C VAL A 446 9.12 -6.54 -17.46
N LEU A 447 9.85 -7.20 -16.55
CA LEU A 447 9.29 -8.21 -15.64
C LEU A 447 8.25 -7.64 -14.67
N SER A 448 8.41 -6.38 -14.24
CA SER A 448 7.42 -5.69 -13.41
C SER A 448 6.19 -5.21 -14.21
N ALA A 449 6.34 -4.97 -15.50
CA ALA A 449 5.26 -4.57 -16.41
C ALA A 449 4.48 -5.76 -17.00
N GLY A 450 5.15 -6.89 -17.25
CA GLY A 450 4.57 -8.11 -17.84
C GLY A 450 3.56 -8.85 -16.96
N GLN A 451 3.37 -8.44 -15.69
CA GLN A 451 2.31 -8.95 -14.83
C GLN A 451 0.95 -8.29 -15.10
N GLY A 452 0.88 -7.25 -15.92
CA GLY A 452 -0.35 -6.52 -16.24
C GLY A 452 -1.09 -6.96 -17.50
N GLN A 453 -0.52 -7.85 -18.33
CA GLN A 453 -1.08 -8.20 -19.64
C GLN A 453 -0.74 -9.65 -20.02
N LEU A 454 -1.52 -10.61 -19.54
CA LEU A 454 -1.50 -11.98 -20.08
C LEU A 454 -2.73 -12.18 -20.97
N SER A 455 -2.62 -11.75 -22.23
CA SER A 455 -3.53 -12.18 -23.31
C SER A 455 -2.87 -13.35 -24.03
N ALA A 456 -3.56 -14.49 -24.05
CA ALA A 456 -3.09 -15.78 -24.53
C ALA A 456 -2.81 -15.78 -26.04
N THR A 457 -1.64 -16.33 -26.41
CA THR A 457 -1.35 -16.75 -27.78
C THR A 457 -1.63 -18.25 -27.92
N ASN A 458 -2.17 -18.70 -29.07
CA ASN A 458 -2.56 -20.09 -29.31
C ASN A 458 -1.42 -21.13 -29.16
N ALA A 459 -0.15 -20.71 -29.19
CA ALA A 459 1.01 -21.57 -28.94
C ALA A 459 1.13 -22.00 -27.46
N ASP A 460 0.64 -21.18 -26.52
CA ASP A 460 0.72 -21.44 -25.08
C ASP A 460 -0.31 -22.48 -24.61
N LEU A 461 -1.46 -22.58 -25.29
CA LEU A 461 -2.53 -23.51 -24.92
C LEU A 461 -2.13 -24.99 -25.10
N ARG A 462 -1.35 -25.31 -26.15
CA ARG A 462 -0.86 -26.68 -26.39
C ARG A 462 0.17 -27.09 -25.34
N ALA A 463 1.07 -26.18 -24.96
CA ALA A 463 2.03 -26.40 -23.87
C ALA A 463 1.32 -26.58 -22.52
N PHE A 464 0.26 -25.80 -22.27
CA PHE A 464 -0.58 -25.95 -21.09
C PHE A 464 -1.26 -27.32 -21.02
N LYS A 465 -1.91 -27.79 -22.10
CA LYS A 465 -2.52 -29.14 -22.14
C LYS A 465 -1.51 -30.25 -21.82
N GLN A 466 -0.31 -30.18 -22.39
CA GLN A 466 0.76 -31.16 -22.11
C GLN A 466 1.24 -31.11 -20.66
N ALA A 467 1.35 -29.91 -20.07
CA ALA A 467 1.70 -29.75 -18.66
C ALA A 467 0.63 -30.36 -17.73
N VAL A 468 -0.66 -30.21 -18.06
CA VAL A 468 -1.77 -30.80 -17.31
C VAL A 468 -1.76 -32.33 -17.40
N VAL A 469 -1.56 -32.90 -18.59
CA VAL A 469 -1.43 -34.37 -18.76
C VAL A 469 -0.28 -34.92 -17.91
N LYS A 470 0.87 -34.23 -17.92
CA LYS A 470 2.04 -34.63 -17.13
C LYS A 470 1.78 -34.53 -15.63
N ALA A 471 1.16 -33.44 -15.16
CA ALA A 471 0.82 -33.26 -13.75
C ALA A 471 -0.20 -34.30 -13.24
N LEU A 472 -1.17 -34.69 -14.08
CA LEU A 472 -2.13 -35.74 -13.74
C LEU A 472 -1.50 -37.14 -13.70
N GLY A 473 -0.47 -37.37 -14.54
CA GLY A 473 0.28 -38.63 -14.61
C GLY A 473 1.36 -38.83 -13.53
N GLU A 474 1.92 -37.75 -12.98
CA GLU A 474 2.98 -37.81 -11.95
C GLU A 474 2.46 -38.05 -10.51
N LYS A 475 3.37 -38.37 -9.58
CA LYS A 475 3.06 -38.53 -8.14
C LYS A 475 2.84 -37.14 -7.50
N GLY A 476 1.61 -36.64 -7.56
CA GLY A 476 1.12 -35.46 -6.83
C GLY A 476 0.01 -35.80 -5.84
N THR A 477 -0.44 -34.83 -5.04
CA THR A 477 -1.58 -35.03 -4.14
C THR A 477 -2.91 -35.03 -4.93
N GLU A 478 -3.92 -35.76 -4.44
CA GLU A 478 -5.26 -35.80 -5.07
C GLU A 478 -5.91 -34.41 -5.17
N THR A 479 -5.61 -33.51 -4.22
CA THR A 479 -6.06 -32.12 -4.23
C THR A 479 -5.43 -31.31 -5.35
N ASP A 480 -4.13 -31.48 -5.60
CA ASP A 480 -3.45 -30.78 -6.70
C ASP A 480 -3.99 -31.25 -8.06
N LYS A 481 -4.23 -32.55 -8.20
CA LYS A 481 -4.81 -33.14 -9.42
C LYS A 481 -6.23 -32.66 -9.68
N ARG A 482 -7.06 -32.55 -8.64
CA ARG A 482 -8.40 -31.96 -8.74
C ARG A 482 -8.35 -30.50 -9.19
N SER A 483 -7.46 -29.70 -8.60
CA SER A 483 -7.26 -28.31 -9.01
C SER A 483 -6.78 -28.19 -10.46
N CYS A 484 -5.94 -29.11 -10.95
CA CYS A 484 -5.54 -29.16 -12.36
C CYS A 484 -6.75 -29.41 -13.30
N ILE A 485 -7.67 -30.31 -12.92
CA ILE A 485 -8.90 -30.58 -13.69
C ILE A 485 -9.82 -29.34 -13.69
N GLU A 486 -9.99 -28.69 -12.54
CA GLU A 486 -10.79 -27.45 -12.44
C GLU A 486 -10.18 -26.30 -13.25
N LEU A 487 -8.84 -26.12 -13.21
CA LEU A 487 -8.14 -25.13 -14.03
C LEU A 487 -8.27 -25.43 -15.53
N LEU A 488 -8.18 -26.69 -15.94
CA LEU A 488 -8.38 -27.09 -17.34
C LEU A 488 -9.80 -26.75 -17.80
N SER A 489 -10.81 -26.98 -16.96
CA SER A 489 -12.22 -26.66 -17.26
C SER A 489 -12.49 -25.16 -17.44
N GLN A 490 -11.71 -24.31 -16.76
CA GLN A 490 -11.85 -22.86 -16.85
C GLN A 490 -11.11 -22.27 -18.07
N ILE A 491 -9.96 -22.86 -18.43
CA ILE A 491 -9.09 -22.33 -19.49
C ILE A 491 -9.50 -22.85 -20.87
N ASP A 492 -9.88 -24.13 -20.98
CA ASP A 492 -10.32 -24.73 -22.25
C ASP A 492 -11.51 -25.69 -22.04
N PRO A 493 -12.73 -25.17 -21.83
CA PRO A 493 -13.92 -25.98 -21.60
C PRO A 493 -14.24 -26.93 -22.76
N LYS A 494 -13.92 -26.56 -24.01
CA LYS A 494 -14.22 -27.39 -25.19
C LYS A 494 -13.21 -28.54 -25.37
N GLY A 495 -11.95 -28.32 -25.00
CA GLY A 495 -10.88 -29.32 -25.11
C GLY A 495 -10.69 -30.22 -23.89
N VAL A 496 -11.49 -30.08 -22.83
CA VAL A 496 -11.35 -30.90 -21.60
C VAL A 496 -11.45 -32.40 -21.89
N GLY A 497 -12.42 -32.80 -22.71
CA GLY A 497 -12.65 -34.21 -23.03
C GLY A 497 -11.46 -34.87 -23.74
N GLU A 498 -10.74 -34.12 -24.59
CA GLU A 498 -9.56 -34.62 -25.31
C GLU A 498 -8.43 -35.04 -24.35
N VAL A 499 -8.32 -34.33 -23.21
CA VAL A 499 -7.26 -34.54 -22.22
C VAL A 499 -7.67 -35.58 -21.18
N LEU A 500 -8.93 -35.53 -20.72
CA LEU A 500 -9.38 -36.38 -19.61
C LEU A 500 -9.83 -37.77 -20.06
N ALA A 501 -10.47 -37.92 -21.24
CA ALA A 501 -11.01 -39.20 -21.67
C ALA A 501 -9.97 -40.34 -21.69
N PRO A 502 -8.75 -40.16 -22.25
CA PRO A 502 -7.73 -41.21 -22.28
C PRO A 502 -7.15 -41.56 -20.89
N LEU A 503 -7.32 -40.67 -19.91
CA LEU A 503 -6.79 -40.83 -18.55
C LEU A 503 -7.82 -41.39 -17.57
N LEU A 504 -9.12 -41.37 -17.90
CA LEU A 504 -10.24 -41.77 -17.02
C LEU A 504 -10.01 -43.12 -16.33
N VAL A 505 -9.66 -44.15 -17.09
CA VAL A 505 -9.47 -45.52 -16.54
C VAL A 505 -8.29 -45.61 -15.57
N LYS A 506 -7.29 -44.73 -15.72
CA LYS A 506 -6.07 -44.70 -14.89
C LYS A 506 -6.21 -43.85 -13.62
N LEU A 507 -7.23 -43.01 -13.55
CA LEU A 507 -7.47 -42.12 -12.42
C LEU A 507 -8.19 -42.85 -11.27
N PRO A 508 -7.97 -42.43 -10.01
CA PRO A 508 -8.74 -42.93 -8.87
C PRO A 508 -10.21 -42.49 -8.94
N PRO A 509 -11.13 -43.21 -8.27
CA PRO A 509 -12.59 -43.03 -8.41
C PRO A 509 -13.09 -41.61 -8.10
N ASN A 510 -12.46 -40.89 -7.16
CA ASN A 510 -12.81 -39.49 -6.88
C ASN A 510 -12.48 -38.55 -8.05
N LEU A 511 -11.35 -38.77 -8.73
CA LEU A 511 -10.96 -37.98 -9.91
C LEU A 511 -11.67 -38.43 -11.18
N GLN A 512 -12.09 -39.70 -11.28
CA GLN A 512 -13.00 -40.18 -12.32
C GLN A 512 -14.33 -39.43 -12.26
N LYS A 513 -14.92 -39.34 -11.07
CA LYS A 513 -16.16 -38.59 -10.83
C LYS A 513 -16.03 -37.15 -11.29
N THR A 514 -15.02 -36.42 -10.80
CA THR A 514 -14.84 -35.00 -11.14
C THR A 514 -14.54 -34.82 -12.63
N SER A 515 -13.74 -35.70 -13.24
CA SER A 515 -13.50 -35.68 -14.69
C SER A 515 -14.79 -35.85 -15.49
N LEU A 516 -15.64 -36.82 -15.13
CA LEU A 516 -16.93 -37.07 -15.80
C LEU A 516 -17.92 -35.92 -15.60
N GLU A 517 -17.99 -35.32 -14.40
CA GLU A 517 -18.82 -34.14 -14.13
C GLU A 517 -18.44 -32.96 -15.03
N VAL A 518 -17.13 -32.71 -15.18
CA VAL A 518 -16.63 -31.63 -16.04
C VAL A 518 -16.85 -31.95 -17.52
N MET A 519 -16.62 -33.19 -17.95
CA MET A 519 -16.85 -33.63 -19.34
C MET A 519 -18.33 -33.53 -19.72
N LEU A 520 -19.25 -33.90 -18.84
CA LEU A 520 -20.70 -33.74 -19.05
C LEU A 520 -21.10 -32.26 -19.14
N ALA A 521 -20.49 -31.39 -18.32
CA ALA A 521 -20.76 -29.94 -18.35
C ALA A 521 -20.22 -29.25 -19.62
N ALA A 522 -19.12 -29.76 -20.18
CA ALA A 522 -18.51 -29.26 -21.42
C ALA A 522 -19.30 -29.61 -22.69
N GLY A 523 -20.24 -30.55 -22.60
CA GLY A 523 -20.98 -31.11 -23.73
C GLY A 523 -20.46 -32.49 -24.12
N VAL A 524 -21.38 -33.34 -24.54
CA VAL A 524 -21.12 -34.75 -24.79
C VAL A 524 -20.56 -34.96 -26.19
N ASN A 525 -19.43 -35.67 -26.29
CA ASN A 525 -18.78 -35.99 -27.56
C ASN A 525 -18.75 -37.52 -27.78
N PRO A 526 -19.31 -38.03 -28.89
CA PRO A 526 -19.29 -39.45 -29.24
C PRO A 526 -17.90 -40.07 -29.36
N ALA A 527 -16.87 -39.25 -29.62
CA ALA A 527 -15.49 -39.73 -29.79
C ALA A 527 -14.91 -40.41 -28.54
N TYR A 528 -15.43 -40.11 -27.34
CA TYR A 528 -14.94 -40.63 -26.06
C TYR A 528 -15.75 -41.83 -25.53
N LEU A 529 -16.68 -42.36 -26.33
CA LEU A 529 -17.50 -43.52 -25.97
C LEU A 529 -16.69 -44.78 -25.65
N PRO A 530 -15.59 -45.12 -26.36
CA PRO A 530 -14.79 -46.31 -26.06
C PRO A 530 -14.24 -46.31 -24.64
N GLU A 531 -13.68 -45.19 -24.18
CA GLU A 531 -13.10 -45.05 -22.84
C GLU A 531 -14.15 -45.12 -21.73
N ILE A 532 -15.37 -44.66 -22.02
CA ILE A 532 -16.49 -44.64 -21.07
C ILE A 532 -17.17 -46.01 -20.99
N ARG A 533 -17.27 -46.75 -22.11
CA ARG A 533 -17.69 -48.16 -22.09
C ARG A 533 -16.71 -49.03 -21.31
N ALA A 534 -15.41 -48.79 -21.48
CA ALA A 534 -14.38 -49.48 -20.70
C ALA A 534 -14.56 -49.29 -19.18
N LEU A 535 -15.08 -48.14 -18.72
CA LEU A 535 -15.43 -47.92 -17.31
C LEU A 535 -16.68 -48.70 -16.86
N LEU A 536 -17.65 -48.94 -17.75
CA LEU A 536 -18.88 -49.67 -17.45
C LEU A 536 -18.71 -51.20 -17.47
N GLU A 537 -17.72 -51.71 -18.21
CA GLU A 537 -17.38 -53.14 -18.31
C GLU A 537 -16.49 -53.63 -17.16
N LEU A 538 -15.96 -52.74 -16.31
CA LEU A 538 -15.20 -53.10 -15.12
C LEU A 538 -16.10 -53.78 -14.06
N PRO A 539 -15.56 -54.70 -13.24
CA PRO A 539 -16.32 -55.37 -12.18
C PRO A 539 -17.03 -54.37 -11.24
N GLN A 540 -18.28 -54.63 -10.86
CA GLN A 540 -19.09 -53.70 -10.04
C GLN A 540 -18.43 -53.31 -8.69
N ASN A 541 -17.51 -54.11 -8.16
CA ASN A 541 -16.77 -53.80 -6.92
C ASN A 541 -15.58 -52.84 -7.10
N SER A 542 -15.14 -52.56 -8.33
CA SER A 542 -14.01 -51.65 -8.61
C SER A 542 -14.43 -50.24 -8.99
N VAL A 543 -15.71 -50.03 -9.36
CA VAL A 543 -16.25 -48.73 -9.78
C VAL A 543 -17.24 -48.23 -8.74
N SER A 544 -17.09 -46.97 -8.32
CA SER A 544 -18.05 -46.39 -7.38
C SER A 544 -19.43 -46.21 -8.06
N PRO A 545 -20.55 -46.39 -7.33
CA PRO A 545 -21.89 -46.22 -7.90
C PRO A 545 -22.12 -44.84 -8.54
N GLU A 546 -21.41 -43.81 -8.06
CA GLU A 546 -21.47 -42.45 -8.61
C GLU A 546 -20.78 -42.36 -9.97
N VAL A 547 -19.61 -42.97 -10.13
CA VAL A 547 -18.89 -43.03 -11.42
C VAL A 547 -19.70 -43.85 -12.42
N PHE A 548 -20.26 -45.00 -11.99
CA PHE A 548 -21.12 -45.81 -12.84
C PHE A 548 -22.34 -45.01 -13.35
N ALA A 549 -23.03 -44.29 -12.46
CA ALA A 549 -24.17 -43.46 -12.84
C ALA A 549 -23.79 -42.32 -13.81
N LEU A 550 -22.66 -41.65 -13.60
CA LEU A 550 -22.17 -40.60 -14.51
C LEU A 550 -21.74 -41.16 -15.86
N SER A 551 -21.07 -42.31 -15.90
CA SER A 551 -20.68 -43.00 -17.13
C SER A 551 -21.91 -43.47 -17.91
N LEU A 552 -22.90 -44.06 -17.23
CA LEU A 552 -24.18 -44.45 -17.84
C LEU A 552 -24.89 -43.25 -18.47
N ARG A 553 -24.91 -42.12 -17.76
CA ARG A 553 -25.46 -40.86 -18.27
C ARG A 553 -24.70 -40.34 -19.48
N TYR A 554 -23.36 -40.34 -19.45
CA TYR A 554 -22.56 -39.86 -20.58
C TYR A 554 -22.80 -40.73 -21.80
N LEU A 555 -22.75 -42.05 -21.65
CA LEU A 555 -23.05 -43.02 -22.71
C LEU A 555 -24.40 -42.71 -23.36
N TRP A 556 -25.44 -42.53 -22.53
CA TRP A 556 -26.80 -42.31 -23.02
C TRP A 556 -26.97 -40.98 -23.78
N LEU A 557 -26.30 -39.92 -23.34
CA LEU A 557 -26.36 -38.62 -24.01
C LEU A 557 -25.50 -38.56 -25.28
N ALA A 558 -24.53 -39.46 -25.44
CA ALA A 558 -23.58 -39.48 -26.57
C ALA A 558 -24.02 -40.39 -27.72
N GLU A 559 -24.77 -41.45 -27.41
CA GLU A 559 -25.06 -42.56 -28.31
C GLU A 559 -26.41 -42.35 -29.02
N SER A 560 -26.40 -42.47 -30.35
CA SER A 560 -27.54 -42.19 -31.23
C SER A 560 -28.45 -43.40 -31.52
N ASP A 561 -28.01 -44.63 -31.22
CA ASP A 561 -28.78 -45.87 -31.42
C ASP A 561 -28.96 -46.57 -30.05
N GLN A 562 -30.11 -46.35 -29.41
CA GLN A 562 -30.31 -46.62 -27.99
C GLN A 562 -31.19 -47.85 -27.72
N ASP A 563 -30.67 -48.83 -26.97
CA ASP A 563 -31.47 -49.97 -26.46
C ASP A 563 -32.07 -49.64 -25.08
N VAL A 564 -33.18 -48.88 -25.08
CA VAL A 564 -33.90 -48.37 -23.90
C VAL A 564 -34.30 -49.47 -22.93
N ASN A 565 -34.48 -50.70 -23.41
CA ASN A 565 -34.88 -51.86 -22.60
C ASN A 565 -33.80 -52.24 -21.56
N ARG A 566 -32.54 -51.86 -21.78
CA ARG A 566 -31.46 -52.12 -20.81
C ARG A 566 -31.57 -51.24 -19.56
N LEU A 567 -32.17 -50.05 -19.67
CA LEU A 567 -32.34 -49.12 -18.54
C LEU A 567 -33.39 -49.60 -17.53
N GLU A 568 -34.38 -50.39 -17.96
CA GLU A 568 -35.40 -50.95 -17.06
C GLU A 568 -34.79 -51.84 -15.98
N LYS A 569 -33.74 -52.61 -16.31
CA LYS A 569 -33.03 -53.46 -15.35
C LYS A 569 -32.42 -52.64 -14.20
N TYR A 570 -31.99 -51.41 -14.49
CA TYR A 570 -31.39 -50.52 -13.51
C TYR A 570 -32.40 -49.81 -12.59
N LEU A 571 -33.72 -49.91 -12.87
CA LEU A 571 -34.77 -49.36 -11.99
C LEU A 571 -34.92 -50.14 -10.67
N THR A 572 -34.48 -51.40 -10.64
CA THR A 572 -34.57 -52.28 -9.47
C THR A 572 -33.28 -52.40 -8.66
N GLU A 573 -32.20 -51.73 -9.06
CA GLU A 573 -30.90 -51.90 -8.40
C GLU A 573 -30.84 -51.40 -6.96
N GLU A 574 -29.98 -51.98 -6.13
CA GLU A 574 -29.89 -51.58 -4.72
C GLU A 574 -29.43 -50.12 -4.56
N HIS A 575 -28.47 -49.69 -5.37
CA HIS A 575 -27.91 -48.34 -5.28
C HIS A 575 -28.87 -47.26 -5.80
N SER A 576 -29.31 -46.39 -4.89
CA SER A 576 -30.28 -45.34 -5.17
C SER A 576 -29.85 -44.33 -6.25
N ILE A 577 -28.56 -44.08 -6.42
CA ILE A 577 -28.09 -43.15 -7.46
C ILE A 577 -28.23 -43.74 -8.87
N ILE A 578 -27.96 -45.03 -9.04
CA ILE A 578 -28.10 -45.74 -10.32
C ILE A 578 -29.59 -45.82 -10.68
N ARG A 579 -30.45 -46.18 -9.72
CA ARG A 579 -31.91 -46.14 -9.88
C ARG A 579 -32.42 -44.76 -10.31
N ALA A 580 -31.97 -43.71 -9.62
CA ALA A 580 -32.37 -42.34 -9.90
C ALA A 580 -31.95 -41.92 -11.32
N THR A 581 -30.70 -42.20 -11.71
CA THR A 581 -30.18 -41.88 -13.04
C THR A 581 -30.91 -42.67 -14.14
N ALA A 582 -31.13 -43.97 -13.97
CA ALA A 582 -31.89 -44.78 -14.93
C ALA A 582 -33.32 -44.26 -15.09
N ALA A 583 -33.99 -43.92 -13.98
CA ALA A 583 -35.32 -43.33 -14.03
C ALA A 583 -35.34 -41.96 -14.73
N ALA A 584 -34.34 -41.09 -14.50
CA ALA A 584 -34.22 -39.81 -15.19
C ALA A 584 -34.07 -39.97 -16.71
N LEU A 585 -33.22 -40.90 -17.15
CA LEU A 585 -33.00 -41.18 -18.57
C LEU A 585 -34.27 -41.74 -19.23
N LEU A 586 -34.96 -42.69 -18.58
CA LEU A 586 -36.23 -43.23 -19.06
C LEU A 586 -37.34 -42.18 -19.13
N LEU A 587 -37.38 -41.21 -18.19
CA LEU A 587 -38.33 -40.10 -18.24
C LEU A 587 -38.10 -39.18 -19.46
N ARG A 588 -36.87 -39.08 -19.95
CA ARG A 588 -36.52 -38.25 -21.11
C ARG A 588 -36.90 -38.96 -22.42
N GLU A 589 -36.40 -40.18 -22.63
CA GLU A 589 -36.40 -40.83 -23.96
C GLU A 589 -37.15 -42.17 -24.02
N GLY A 590 -37.76 -42.62 -22.91
CA GLY A 590 -38.49 -43.89 -22.85
C GLY A 590 -39.88 -43.89 -23.51
N THR A 591 -40.42 -45.08 -23.75
CA THR A 591 -41.82 -45.27 -24.16
C THR A 591 -42.80 -44.82 -23.05
N PRO A 592 -44.09 -44.57 -23.34
CA PRO A 592 -45.08 -44.19 -22.32
C PRO A 592 -45.13 -45.15 -21.12
N ILE A 593 -44.99 -46.46 -21.37
CA ILE A 593 -44.98 -47.50 -20.33
C ILE A 593 -43.71 -47.38 -19.46
N GLN A 594 -42.55 -47.18 -20.08
CA GLN A 594 -41.27 -46.96 -19.39
C GLN A 594 -41.25 -45.68 -18.56
N LYS A 595 -41.81 -44.58 -19.10
CA LYS A 595 -41.97 -43.31 -18.38
C LYS A 595 -42.85 -43.50 -17.14
N LEU A 596 -43.91 -44.30 -17.24
CA LEU A 596 -44.77 -44.64 -16.09
C LEU A 596 -44.00 -45.45 -15.03
N ALA A 597 -43.21 -46.45 -15.44
CA ALA A 597 -42.38 -47.24 -14.53
C ALA A 597 -41.31 -46.39 -13.81
N ALA A 598 -40.65 -45.49 -14.55
CA ALA A 598 -39.69 -44.53 -13.99
C ALA A 598 -40.36 -43.56 -13.02
N THR A 599 -41.54 -43.03 -13.36
CA THR A 599 -42.33 -42.14 -12.49
C THR A 599 -42.71 -42.84 -11.18
N LYS A 600 -43.18 -44.09 -11.24
CA LYS A 600 -43.52 -44.89 -10.05
C LYS A 600 -42.30 -45.12 -9.16
N THR A 601 -41.14 -45.37 -9.76
CA THR A 601 -39.88 -45.57 -9.04
C THR A 601 -39.44 -44.29 -8.32
N LEU A 602 -39.40 -43.16 -9.03
CA LEU A 602 -39.04 -41.87 -8.43
C LEU A 602 -40.03 -41.44 -7.34
N ARG A 603 -41.33 -41.66 -7.53
CA ARG A 603 -42.35 -41.41 -6.48
C ARG A 603 -42.03 -42.14 -5.18
N ARG A 604 -41.66 -43.43 -5.26
CA ARG A 604 -41.26 -44.21 -4.08
C ARG A 604 -40.00 -43.67 -3.43
N MET A 605 -39.04 -43.22 -4.23
CA MET A 605 -37.78 -42.67 -3.72
C MET A 605 -37.95 -41.30 -3.06
N LEU A 606 -38.80 -40.41 -3.61
CA LEU A 606 -39.10 -39.08 -3.05
C LEU A 606 -39.79 -39.15 -1.68
N THR A 607 -40.49 -40.24 -1.40
CA THR A 607 -41.23 -40.46 -0.13
C THR A 607 -40.54 -41.46 0.80
N HIS A 608 -39.33 -41.92 0.44
CA HIS A 608 -38.61 -42.94 1.21
C HIS A 608 -38.06 -42.38 2.54
N HIS A 609 -37.98 -43.21 3.57
CA HIS A 609 -37.48 -42.80 4.90
C HIS A 609 -36.00 -42.36 4.89
N GLN A 610 -35.18 -42.99 4.04
CA GLN A 610 -33.75 -42.64 3.93
C GLN A 610 -33.53 -41.35 3.14
N GLU A 611 -32.78 -40.42 3.73
CA GLU A 611 -32.38 -39.14 3.10
C GLU A 611 -31.73 -39.32 1.73
N LYS A 612 -30.79 -40.27 1.59
CA LYS A 612 -30.03 -40.48 0.34
C LYS A 612 -30.92 -40.79 -0.85
N GLU A 613 -32.00 -41.54 -0.64
CA GLU A 613 -32.99 -41.88 -1.67
C GLU A 613 -33.73 -40.63 -2.14
N ARG A 614 -34.21 -39.81 -1.20
CA ARG A 614 -34.91 -38.56 -1.50
C ARG A 614 -34.00 -37.58 -2.25
N VAL A 615 -32.76 -37.40 -1.79
CA VAL A 615 -31.78 -36.52 -2.45
C VAL A 615 -31.50 -36.97 -3.89
N ASN A 616 -31.22 -38.26 -4.10
CA ASN A 616 -30.91 -38.78 -5.43
C ASN A 616 -32.12 -38.69 -6.37
N ALA A 617 -33.33 -38.96 -5.85
CA ALA A 617 -34.55 -38.78 -6.62
C ALA A 617 -34.76 -37.32 -7.04
N VAL A 618 -34.60 -36.36 -6.13
CA VAL A 618 -34.71 -34.92 -6.47
C VAL A 618 -33.65 -34.50 -7.48
N LYS A 619 -32.42 -34.98 -7.35
CA LYS A 619 -31.36 -34.71 -8.34
C LYS A 619 -31.70 -35.24 -9.72
N ALA A 620 -32.31 -36.43 -9.80
CA ALA A 620 -32.81 -36.99 -11.05
C ALA A 620 -33.92 -36.15 -11.69
N LEU A 621 -34.78 -35.51 -10.90
CA LEU A 621 -35.82 -34.61 -11.42
C LEU A 621 -35.27 -33.37 -12.13
N ARG A 622 -34.03 -32.95 -11.85
CA ARG A 622 -33.38 -31.80 -12.51
C ARG A 622 -33.36 -31.90 -14.04
N GLU A 623 -33.38 -33.13 -14.56
CA GLU A 623 -33.23 -33.45 -15.98
C GLU A 623 -34.53 -33.96 -16.61
N ALA A 624 -35.60 -34.03 -15.83
CA ALA A 624 -36.89 -34.52 -16.30
C ALA A 624 -37.61 -33.42 -17.09
N VAL A 625 -37.97 -33.73 -18.34
CA VAL A 625 -38.69 -32.80 -19.23
C VAL A 625 -40.18 -32.70 -18.86
N HIS A 626 -40.76 -33.74 -18.25
CA HIS A 626 -42.20 -33.82 -17.92
C HIS A 626 -42.41 -34.21 -16.46
N LEU A 627 -42.63 -33.20 -15.59
CA LEU A 627 -42.74 -33.39 -14.13
C LEU A 627 -44.16 -33.43 -13.57
N GLN A 628 -45.20 -33.32 -14.40
CA GLN A 628 -46.59 -33.06 -13.97
C GLN A 628 -47.06 -33.92 -12.77
N ALA A 629 -46.79 -35.23 -12.80
CA ALA A 629 -47.21 -36.16 -11.75
C ALA A 629 -46.37 -36.10 -10.46
N LEU A 630 -45.13 -35.60 -10.55
CA LEU A 630 -44.18 -35.53 -9.43
C LEU A 630 -44.14 -34.15 -8.77
N ARG A 631 -44.72 -33.11 -9.41
CA ARG A 631 -44.82 -31.74 -8.86
C ARG A 631 -45.56 -31.68 -7.52
N ILE A 632 -46.51 -32.58 -7.29
CA ILE A 632 -47.32 -32.64 -6.05
C ILE A 632 -46.45 -32.83 -4.80
N TYR A 633 -45.24 -33.41 -4.94
CA TYR A 633 -44.33 -33.66 -3.82
C TYR A 633 -43.42 -32.47 -3.49
N ILE A 634 -43.30 -31.48 -4.37
CA ILE A 634 -42.36 -30.34 -4.21
C ILE A 634 -42.62 -29.54 -2.92
N PRO A 635 -43.86 -29.17 -2.56
CA PRO A 635 -44.12 -28.43 -1.32
C PRO A 635 -43.63 -29.17 -0.06
N ASN A 636 -43.85 -30.49 0.00
CA ASN A 636 -43.39 -31.31 1.13
C ASN A 636 -41.86 -31.43 1.15
N LEU A 637 -41.21 -31.54 -0.02
CA LEU A 637 -39.76 -31.64 -0.12
C LEU A 637 -39.05 -30.32 0.21
N LEU A 638 -39.68 -29.16 -0.04
CA LEU A 638 -39.21 -27.84 0.41
C LEU A 638 -39.22 -27.72 1.94
N GLN A 639 -40.07 -28.49 2.62
CA GLN A 639 -40.20 -28.54 4.08
C GLN A 639 -39.53 -29.80 4.69
N ASP A 640 -38.74 -30.55 3.92
CA ASP A 640 -38.09 -31.78 4.40
C ASP A 640 -37.16 -31.52 5.59
N ASP A 641 -37.15 -32.45 6.55
CA ASP A 641 -36.27 -32.40 7.73
C ASP A 641 -34.80 -32.28 7.32
N SER A 642 -34.41 -32.96 6.23
CA SER A 642 -33.04 -32.88 5.70
C SER A 642 -32.80 -31.57 4.95
N LEU A 643 -31.74 -30.88 5.36
CA LEU A 643 -31.20 -29.73 4.61
C LEU A 643 -30.73 -30.13 3.20
N ARG A 644 -30.16 -31.33 3.02
CA ARG A 644 -29.64 -31.77 1.72
C ARG A 644 -30.77 -31.97 0.72
N VAL A 645 -31.92 -32.47 1.17
CA VAL A 645 -33.12 -32.59 0.32
C VAL A 645 -33.59 -31.20 -0.08
N ARG A 646 -33.78 -30.29 0.88
CA ARG A 646 -34.20 -28.90 0.59
C ARG A 646 -33.29 -28.18 -0.40
N CYS A 647 -31.96 -28.29 -0.23
CA CYS A 647 -31.00 -27.71 -1.18
C CYS A 647 -31.10 -28.35 -2.58
N ALA A 648 -31.28 -29.67 -2.66
CA ALA A 648 -31.48 -30.36 -3.93
C ALA A 648 -32.78 -29.90 -4.64
N VAL A 649 -33.85 -29.64 -3.88
CA VAL A 649 -35.13 -29.15 -4.42
C VAL A 649 -34.99 -27.74 -4.97
N ILE A 650 -34.29 -26.86 -4.24
CA ILE A 650 -33.97 -25.49 -4.69
C ILE A 650 -33.19 -25.52 -6.02
N GLU A 651 -32.17 -26.37 -6.13
CA GLU A 651 -31.42 -26.53 -7.39
C GLU A 651 -32.29 -27.09 -8.52
N MET A 652 -33.22 -27.98 -8.19
CA MET A 652 -34.14 -28.59 -9.15
C MET A 652 -35.13 -27.58 -9.71
N ILE A 653 -35.76 -26.76 -8.86
CA ILE A 653 -36.68 -25.70 -9.28
C ILE A 653 -36.04 -24.80 -10.35
N ALA A 654 -34.78 -24.40 -10.13
CA ALA A 654 -34.04 -23.58 -11.11
C ALA A 654 -33.68 -24.35 -12.38
N ALA A 655 -33.22 -25.60 -12.28
CA ALA A 655 -32.86 -26.39 -13.45
C ALA A 655 -34.06 -26.69 -14.38
N THR A 656 -35.27 -26.73 -13.82
CA THR A 656 -36.49 -27.06 -14.56
C THR A 656 -37.39 -25.85 -14.83
N HIS A 657 -36.93 -24.63 -14.52
CA HIS A 657 -37.65 -23.36 -14.71
C HIS A 657 -39.09 -23.39 -14.18
N LEU A 658 -39.29 -23.88 -12.94
CA LEU A 658 -40.61 -23.93 -12.31
C LEU A 658 -40.96 -22.58 -11.66
N GLU A 659 -41.46 -21.63 -12.47
CA GLU A 659 -41.78 -20.25 -12.07
C GLU A 659 -42.66 -20.17 -10.81
N GLU A 660 -43.63 -21.08 -10.67
CA GLU A 660 -44.54 -21.16 -9.52
C GLU A 660 -43.82 -21.30 -8.16
N TYR A 661 -42.57 -21.79 -8.16
CA TYR A 661 -41.75 -21.98 -6.96
C TYR A 661 -40.58 -20.99 -6.84
N TYR A 662 -40.47 -19.97 -7.70
CA TYR A 662 -39.45 -18.91 -7.56
C TYR A 662 -39.49 -18.19 -6.20
N PRO A 663 -40.66 -17.94 -5.56
CA PRO A 663 -40.71 -17.42 -4.20
C PRO A 663 -39.97 -18.30 -3.17
N ALA A 664 -39.90 -19.62 -3.38
CA ALA A 664 -39.15 -20.52 -2.50
C ALA A 664 -37.63 -20.34 -2.65
N LEU A 665 -37.15 -20.00 -3.85
CA LEU A 665 -35.74 -19.63 -4.08
C LEU A 665 -35.38 -18.37 -3.29
N LEU A 666 -36.24 -17.33 -3.34
CA LEU A 666 -36.06 -16.11 -2.55
C LEU A 666 -36.13 -16.40 -1.04
N GLY A 667 -37.08 -17.24 -0.61
CA GLY A 667 -37.18 -17.70 0.77
C GLY A 667 -35.90 -18.37 1.26
N GLY A 668 -35.20 -19.09 0.37
CA GLY A 668 -33.90 -19.68 0.64
C GLY A 668 -32.80 -18.66 0.97
N LEU A 669 -32.90 -17.40 0.52
CA LEU A 669 -31.91 -16.36 0.83
C LEU A 669 -31.94 -15.92 2.31
N TYR A 670 -33.10 -16.06 2.98
CA TYR A 670 -33.28 -15.68 4.39
C TYR A 670 -32.45 -16.56 5.33
N TYR A 671 -32.42 -17.87 5.07
CA TYR A 671 -31.80 -18.84 5.97
C TYR A 671 -30.35 -19.13 5.62
N LYS A 672 -29.43 -18.99 6.60
CA LYS A 672 -27.99 -19.24 6.41
C LYS A 672 -27.68 -20.63 5.82
N SER A 673 -28.50 -21.63 6.15
CA SER A 673 -28.31 -23.03 5.76
C SER A 673 -28.64 -23.31 4.29
N THR A 674 -29.62 -22.61 3.69
CA THR A 674 -30.06 -22.81 2.29
C THR A 674 -29.57 -21.72 1.34
N ARG A 675 -29.10 -20.59 1.86
CA ARG A 675 -28.71 -19.40 1.09
C ARG A 675 -27.77 -19.65 -0.07
N ASN A 676 -26.70 -20.42 0.12
CA ASN A 676 -25.74 -20.67 -0.97
C ASN A 676 -26.38 -21.46 -2.12
N ALA A 677 -27.22 -22.45 -1.81
CA ALA A 677 -27.94 -23.21 -2.82
C ALA A 677 -28.96 -22.33 -3.56
N ALA A 678 -29.69 -21.48 -2.83
CA ALA A 678 -30.62 -20.51 -3.41
C ALA A 678 -29.92 -19.51 -4.34
N MET A 679 -28.78 -18.97 -3.94
CA MET A 679 -27.98 -18.08 -4.78
C MET A 679 -27.53 -18.78 -6.07
N GLN A 680 -27.00 -20.01 -5.97
CA GLN A 680 -26.56 -20.77 -7.15
C GLN A 680 -27.73 -21.11 -8.08
N ALA A 681 -28.89 -21.45 -7.52
CA ALA A 681 -30.11 -21.70 -8.28
C ALA A 681 -30.59 -20.45 -9.02
N LEU A 682 -30.65 -19.30 -8.35
CA LEU A 682 -31.03 -18.02 -8.95
C LEU A 682 -30.04 -17.55 -10.02
N VAL A 683 -28.73 -17.82 -9.86
CA VAL A 683 -27.73 -17.50 -10.90
C VAL A 683 -27.94 -18.35 -12.17
N LYS A 684 -28.35 -19.62 -12.02
CA LYS A 684 -28.63 -20.51 -13.17
C LYS A 684 -29.86 -20.10 -13.98
N LEU A 685 -30.79 -19.36 -13.39
CA LEU A 685 -31.94 -18.78 -14.09
C LEU A 685 -31.56 -17.56 -14.95
N GLU A 686 -30.31 -17.10 -14.84
CA GLU A 686 -29.79 -15.98 -15.62
C GLU A 686 -30.69 -14.73 -15.54
N ASN A 687 -31.10 -14.17 -16.69
CA ASN A 687 -31.88 -12.93 -16.75
C ASN A 687 -33.30 -13.09 -16.19
N GLU A 688 -33.86 -14.31 -16.14
CA GLU A 688 -35.20 -14.55 -15.58
C GLU A 688 -35.28 -14.20 -14.09
N ALA A 689 -34.18 -14.36 -13.36
CA ALA A 689 -34.12 -14.03 -11.94
C ALA A 689 -33.98 -12.52 -11.68
N LEU A 690 -33.58 -11.71 -12.66
CA LEU A 690 -33.24 -10.30 -12.45
C LEU A 690 -34.40 -9.46 -11.89
N PRO A 691 -35.62 -9.46 -12.48
CA PRO A 691 -36.70 -8.60 -11.98
C PRO A 691 -37.05 -8.89 -10.52
N ILE A 692 -37.10 -10.18 -10.16
CA ILE A 692 -37.47 -10.66 -8.83
C ILE A 692 -36.36 -10.34 -7.82
N LEU A 693 -35.09 -10.46 -8.21
CA LEU A 693 -33.96 -10.09 -7.38
C LEU A 693 -33.89 -8.58 -7.14
N VAL A 694 -34.18 -7.76 -8.16
CA VAL A 694 -34.19 -6.30 -8.06
C VAL A 694 -35.32 -5.83 -7.13
N GLU A 695 -36.52 -6.39 -7.27
CA GLU A 695 -37.64 -6.10 -6.35
C GLU A 695 -37.27 -6.44 -4.89
N LEU A 696 -36.66 -7.60 -4.67
CA LEU A 696 -36.20 -8.00 -3.33
C LEU A 696 -35.09 -7.07 -2.80
N ALA A 697 -34.15 -6.66 -3.64
CA ALA A 697 -32.99 -5.88 -3.26
C ALA A 697 -33.31 -4.40 -2.98
N THR A 698 -34.31 -3.84 -3.66
CA THR A 698 -34.73 -2.43 -3.53
C THR A 698 -35.77 -2.21 -2.44
N ASN A 699 -36.51 -3.25 -2.03
CA ASN A 699 -37.55 -3.14 -1.02
C ASN A 699 -37.00 -2.90 0.39
N ILE A 700 -37.07 -1.65 0.86
CA ILE A 700 -36.57 -1.21 2.17
C ILE A 700 -37.17 -1.93 3.38
N TYR A 701 -38.35 -2.55 3.23
CA TYR A 701 -39.02 -3.29 4.30
C TYR A 701 -38.52 -4.73 4.45
N LYS A 702 -37.62 -5.19 3.56
CA LYS A 702 -36.99 -6.51 3.67
C LYS A 702 -35.70 -6.42 4.51
N PRO A 703 -35.34 -7.47 5.25
CA PRO A 703 -34.12 -7.47 6.07
C PRO A 703 -32.88 -7.12 5.25
N GLU A 704 -32.03 -6.23 5.77
CA GLU A 704 -30.84 -5.76 5.06
C GLU A 704 -29.97 -6.90 4.56
N ILE A 705 -29.76 -7.93 5.39
CA ILE A 705 -28.97 -9.10 5.02
C ILE A 705 -29.48 -9.78 3.75
N VAL A 706 -30.80 -9.86 3.55
CA VAL A 706 -31.41 -10.49 2.37
C VAL A 706 -31.19 -9.63 1.14
N ARG A 707 -31.32 -8.30 1.26
CA ARG A 707 -31.03 -7.35 0.18
C ARG A 707 -29.57 -7.42 -0.28
N ILE A 708 -28.63 -7.55 0.67
CA ILE A 708 -27.20 -7.77 0.37
C ILE A 708 -27.01 -9.02 -0.49
N TYR A 709 -27.66 -10.12 -0.11
CA TYR A 709 -27.55 -11.37 -0.86
C TYR A 709 -28.27 -11.32 -2.20
N ALA A 710 -29.34 -10.54 -2.35
CA ALA A 710 -29.96 -10.28 -3.65
C ALA A 710 -28.98 -9.55 -4.59
N TRP A 711 -28.37 -8.44 -4.17
CA TRP A 711 -27.34 -7.73 -4.96
C TRP A 711 -26.14 -8.62 -5.30
N ARG A 712 -25.68 -9.43 -4.34
CA ARG A 712 -24.58 -10.39 -4.54
C ARG A 712 -24.95 -11.54 -5.49
N THR A 713 -26.23 -11.87 -5.61
CA THR A 713 -26.73 -12.87 -6.57
C THR A 713 -26.76 -12.25 -7.97
N ILE A 714 -27.29 -11.03 -8.10
CA ILE A 714 -27.26 -10.26 -9.36
C ILE A 714 -25.84 -10.16 -9.91
N SER A 715 -24.85 -9.85 -9.05
CA SER A 715 -23.45 -9.74 -9.48
C SER A 715 -22.78 -11.05 -9.91
N GLN A 716 -23.45 -12.20 -9.74
CA GLN A 716 -22.95 -13.50 -10.16
C GLN A 716 -23.64 -14.02 -11.43
N ILE A 717 -24.70 -13.36 -11.88
CA ILE A 717 -25.38 -13.69 -13.13
C ILE A 717 -24.47 -13.29 -14.30
N PRO A 718 -24.07 -14.23 -15.17
CA PRO A 718 -23.09 -13.99 -16.24
C PRO A 718 -23.69 -13.29 -17.46
N SER A 719 -24.47 -12.21 -17.26
CA SER A 719 -25.07 -11.40 -18.32
C SER A 719 -24.67 -9.93 -18.24
N LEU A 720 -24.67 -9.23 -19.37
CA LEU A 720 -24.42 -7.78 -19.44
C LEU A 720 -25.55 -6.98 -18.78
N GLU A 721 -26.80 -7.41 -18.96
CA GLU A 721 -27.98 -6.80 -18.31
C GLU A 721 -27.84 -6.75 -16.79
N ALA A 722 -27.27 -7.79 -16.17
CA ALA A 722 -27.02 -7.81 -14.73
C ALA A 722 -25.95 -6.77 -14.30
N ILE A 723 -24.94 -6.49 -15.14
CA ILE A 723 -23.94 -5.44 -14.89
C ILE A 723 -24.60 -4.06 -15.02
N ASP A 724 -25.34 -3.84 -16.09
CA ASP A 724 -26.02 -2.57 -16.37
C ASP A 724 -27.02 -2.23 -15.27
N THR A 725 -27.76 -3.25 -14.78
CA THR A 725 -28.64 -3.11 -13.63
C THR A 725 -27.88 -2.66 -12.38
N LEU A 726 -26.72 -3.27 -12.07
CA LEU A 726 -25.92 -2.85 -10.93
C LEU A 726 -25.42 -1.41 -11.06
N TRP A 727 -25.00 -0.97 -12.26
CA TRP A 727 -24.58 0.42 -12.49
C TRP A 727 -25.73 1.40 -12.38
N GLN A 728 -26.89 1.09 -12.96
CA GLN A 728 -28.10 1.91 -12.87
C GLN A 728 -28.52 2.14 -11.41
N PHE A 729 -28.50 1.08 -10.61
CA PHE A 729 -28.82 1.20 -9.18
C PHE A 729 -27.68 1.80 -8.36
N LEU A 730 -26.40 1.70 -8.78
CA LEU A 730 -25.29 2.38 -8.11
C LEU A 730 -25.43 3.91 -8.18
N GLU A 731 -25.88 4.43 -9.32
CA GLU A 731 -26.09 5.87 -9.54
C GLU A 731 -27.23 6.44 -8.70
N THR A 732 -28.32 5.70 -8.58
CA THR A 732 -29.54 6.15 -7.90
C THR A 732 -29.54 5.84 -6.40
N SER A 733 -28.87 4.75 -5.98
CA SER A 733 -28.78 4.38 -4.57
C SER A 733 -27.84 5.30 -3.78
N ARG A 734 -28.07 5.37 -2.47
CA ARG A 734 -27.32 6.18 -1.50
C ARG A 734 -27.00 5.37 -0.25
N GLY A 735 -26.03 5.82 0.55
CA GLY A 735 -25.66 5.24 1.85
C GLY A 735 -25.35 3.73 1.76
N ASN A 736 -25.84 2.94 2.73
CA ASN A 736 -25.56 1.50 2.82
C ASN A 736 -25.98 0.71 1.57
N SER A 737 -27.08 1.11 0.91
CA SER A 737 -27.52 0.44 -0.32
C SER A 737 -26.47 0.55 -1.44
N ARG A 738 -25.82 1.72 -1.53
CA ARG A 738 -24.71 1.96 -2.47
C ARG A 738 -23.53 1.06 -2.14
N ASP A 739 -23.14 0.95 -0.87
CA ASP A 739 -22.04 0.08 -0.43
C ASP A 739 -22.26 -1.38 -0.86
N HIS A 740 -23.48 -1.87 -0.69
CA HIS A 740 -23.84 -3.26 -1.01
C HIS A 740 -23.71 -3.53 -2.51
N ILE A 741 -24.21 -2.62 -3.35
CA ILE A 741 -24.09 -2.69 -4.81
C ILE A 741 -22.61 -2.60 -5.23
N LEU A 742 -21.85 -1.67 -4.64
CA LEU A 742 -20.46 -1.41 -4.99
C LEU A 742 -19.56 -2.61 -4.67
N ARG A 743 -19.76 -3.24 -3.50
CA ARG A 743 -19.06 -4.48 -3.12
C ARG A 743 -19.44 -5.66 -4.04
N ALA A 744 -20.69 -5.74 -4.46
CA ALA A 744 -21.15 -6.77 -5.40
C ALA A 744 -20.50 -6.59 -6.78
N LEU A 745 -20.48 -5.36 -7.30
CA LEU A 745 -19.86 -4.99 -8.58
C LEU A 745 -18.34 -5.23 -8.58
N LEU A 746 -17.63 -4.76 -7.56
CA LEU A 746 -16.18 -4.98 -7.41
C LEU A 746 -15.81 -6.46 -7.44
N LYS A 747 -16.59 -7.30 -6.74
CA LYS A 747 -16.37 -8.74 -6.70
C LYS A 747 -16.53 -9.41 -8.07
N ARG A 748 -17.44 -8.91 -8.91
CA ARG A 748 -17.61 -9.39 -10.28
C ARG A 748 -16.43 -8.98 -11.15
N LEU A 749 -16.08 -7.70 -11.15
CA LEU A 749 -14.97 -7.17 -11.95
C LEU A 749 -13.61 -7.83 -11.61
N GLN A 750 -13.41 -8.18 -10.34
CA GLN A 750 -12.23 -8.96 -9.90
C GLN A 750 -12.16 -10.35 -10.54
N LYS A 751 -13.29 -11.06 -10.64
CA LYS A 751 -13.33 -12.43 -11.19
C LYS A 751 -13.02 -12.46 -12.67
N GLU A 752 -13.49 -11.47 -13.41
CA GLU A 752 -13.36 -11.43 -14.87
C GLU A 752 -12.04 -10.79 -15.32
N GLY A 753 -11.25 -10.21 -14.41
CA GLY A 753 -9.99 -9.52 -14.75
C GLY A 753 -10.17 -8.24 -15.58
N ILE A 754 -11.42 -7.76 -15.71
CA ILE A 754 -11.83 -6.64 -16.60
C ILE A 754 -11.44 -5.26 -16.04
N LEU A 755 -10.77 -5.18 -14.89
CA LEU A 755 -10.38 -3.89 -14.28
C LEU A 755 -9.47 -3.01 -15.16
N GLY A 756 -8.81 -3.58 -16.18
CA GLY A 756 -8.05 -2.81 -17.17
C GLY A 756 -8.90 -2.13 -18.25
N SER A 757 -10.14 -2.57 -18.42
CA SER A 757 -11.08 -2.14 -19.47
C SER A 757 -12.35 -1.54 -18.87
N VAL A 758 -12.23 -0.78 -17.78
CA VAL A 758 -13.32 0.11 -17.38
C VAL A 758 -13.45 1.13 -18.51
N GLU A 759 -14.38 0.86 -19.43
CA GLU A 759 -14.72 1.73 -20.54
C GLU A 759 -14.79 3.16 -20.04
N GLN A 760 -14.25 4.08 -20.82
CA GLN A 760 -14.17 5.51 -20.48
C GLN A 760 -15.52 6.07 -20.00
N PHE A 761 -16.63 5.48 -20.46
CA PHE A 761 -18.00 5.73 -20.01
C PHE A 761 -18.23 5.57 -18.50
N TYR A 762 -17.77 4.48 -17.89
CA TYR A 762 -17.96 4.22 -16.46
C TYR A 762 -17.02 5.06 -15.58
N GLN A 763 -15.86 5.45 -16.09
CA GLN A 763 -14.91 6.28 -15.32
C GLN A 763 -15.50 7.64 -14.96
N THR A 764 -16.20 8.28 -15.89
CA THR A 764 -16.87 9.57 -15.65
C THR A 764 -17.94 9.43 -14.56
N LYS A 765 -18.76 8.37 -14.63
CA LYS A 765 -19.80 8.07 -13.63
C LYS A 765 -19.20 7.90 -12.23
N VAL A 766 -18.11 7.14 -12.10
CA VAL A 766 -17.44 6.95 -10.79
C VAL A 766 -16.86 8.26 -10.25
N LYS A 767 -16.30 9.13 -11.11
CA LYS A 767 -15.82 10.46 -10.69
C LYS A 767 -16.95 11.31 -10.12
N THR A 768 -18.11 11.35 -10.79
CA THR A 768 -19.30 12.05 -10.30
C THR A 768 -19.79 11.48 -8.96
N LEU A 769 -19.74 10.15 -8.78
CA LEU A 769 -20.07 9.54 -7.50
C LEU A 769 -19.09 9.96 -6.38
N ILE A 770 -17.80 10.03 -6.67
CA ILE A 770 -16.78 10.53 -5.72
C ILE A 770 -17.08 11.98 -5.34
N GLU A 771 -17.39 12.84 -6.31
CA GLU A 771 -17.75 14.25 -6.06
C GLU A 771 -18.99 14.39 -5.18
N GLN A 772 -20.02 13.55 -5.40
CA GLN A 772 -21.22 13.54 -4.56
C GLN A 772 -20.93 13.12 -3.11
N GLU A 773 -20.06 12.12 -2.89
CA GLU A 773 -19.64 11.73 -1.54
C GLU A 773 -18.81 12.83 -0.86
N LEU A 774 -17.98 13.55 -1.61
CA LEU A 774 -17.21 14.70 -1.12
C LEU A 774 -18.10 15.91 -0.78
N TYR A 775 -19.14 16.18 -1.56
CA TYR A 775 -20.10 17.23 -1.24
C TYR A 775 -20.84 16.92 0.06
N PHE A 776 -21.32 15.67 0.20
CA PHE A 776 -22.05 15.25 1.39
C PHE A 776 -21.17 15.26 2.66
N ILE A 777 -19.88 14.88 2.56
CA ILE A 777 -18.97 14.97 3.71
C ILE A 777 -18.75 16.42 4.17
N GLY A 778 -18.85 17.39 3.26
CA GLY A 778 -18.81 18.83 3.57
C GLY A 778 -19.99 19.27 4.43
N GLU A 779 -21.21 18.86 4.06
CA GLU A 779 -22.42 19.12 4.86
C GLU A 779 -22.32 18.51 6.27
N LEU A 780 -21.71 17.31 6.39
CA LEU A 780 -21.49 16.68 7.69
C LEU A 780 -20.49 17.43 8.57
N TYR A 781 -19.38 17.90 8.00
CA TYR A 781 -18.43 18.72 8.77
C TYR A 781 -19.02 20.07 9.16
N ALA A 782 -19.79 20.71 8.27
CA ALA A 782 -20.51 21.94 8.60
C ALA A 782 -21.49 21.72 9.77
N ALA A 783 -22.24 20.61 9.75
CA ALA A 783 -23.13 20.26 10.85
C ALA A 783 -22.39 19.97 12.15
N TYR A 784 -21.30 19.20 12.09
CA TYR A 784 -20.48 18.88 13.24
C TYR A 784 -19.97 20.14 13.94
N ILE A 785 -19.43 21.10 13.17
CA ILE A 785 -18.91 22.37 13.70
C ILE A 785 -20.01 23.20 14.37
N ASP A 786 -21.17 23.33 13.73
CA ASP A 786 -22.30 24.09 14.31
C ASP A 786 -22.80 23.46 15.62
N PHE A 787 -22.84 22.13 15.70
CA PHE A 787 -23.23 21.42 16.91
C PHE A 787 -22.14 21.45 17.99
N GLU A 788 -20.86 21.40 17.62
CA GLU A 788 -19.73 21.53 18.55
C GLU A 788 -19.69 22.93 19.17
N ASN A 789 -19.87 23.98 18.36
CA ASN A 789 -20.02 25.35 18.85
C ASN A 789 -21.19 25.47 19.85
N GLN A 790 -22.33 24.84 19.56
CA GLN A 790 -23.46 24.83 20.48
C GLN A 790 -23.15 24.05 21.78
N LEU A 791 -22.42 22.95 21.69
CA LEU A 791 -22.00 22.16 22.83
C LEU A 791 -21.14 22.99 23.78
N GLU A 792 -20.20 23.78 23.24
CA GLU A 792 -19.38 24.70 24.02
C GLU A 792 -20.23 25.76 24.74
N ILE A 793 -21.23 26.33 24.06
CA ILE A 793 -22.16 27.30 24.66
C ILE A 793 -22.92 26.66 25.84
N TYR A 794 -23.42 25.43 25.68
CA TYR A 794 -24.12 24.74 26.77
C TYR A 794 -23.19 24.39 27.94
N ASN A 795 -21.96 23.95 27.66
CA ASN A 795 -20.97 23.66 28.70
C ASN A 795 -20.64 24.92 29.52
N GLN A 796 -20.39 26.06 28.85
CA GLN A 796 -20.14 27.34 29.52
C GLN A 796 -21.36 27.80 30.35
N TYR A 797 -22.58 27.61 29.83
CA TYR A 797 -23.80 27.96 30.55
C TYR A 797 -23.97 27.14 31.83
N ILE A 798 -23.69 25.83 31.79
CA ILE A 798 -23.79 24.96 32.96
C ILE A 798 -22.74 25.31 34.01
N ASP A 799 -21.49 25.56 33.61
CA ASP A 799 -20.42 25.95 34.53
C ASP A 799 -20.78 27.25 35.30
N LEU A 800 -21.38 28.23 34.61
CA LEU A 800 -21.83 29.50 35.21
C LEU A 800 -23.03 29.35 36.16
N LYS A 801 -23.92 28.36 35.93
CA LYS A 801 -25.16 28.19 36.70
C LYS A 801 -25.10 27.17 37.83
N THR A 802 -23.92 26.64 38.15
CA THR A 802 -23.69 25.73 39.30
C THR A 802 -24.09 26.33 40.68
N GLN A 803 -24.62 27.55 40.74
CA GLN A 803 -25.12 28.20 41.96
C GLN A 803 -26.64 28.36 42.08
N GLU A 804 -27.48 28.15 41.05
CA GLU A 804 -28.96 28.24 41.20
C GLU A 804 -29.74 27.24 40.31
N THR A 805 -30.56 26.38 40.96
CA THR A 805 -31.58 25.42 40.45
C THR A 805 -31.15 24.05 39.89
N ILE A 806 -31.66 22.95 40.50
CA ILE A 806 -31.38 21.54 40.19
C ILE A 806 -32.04 21.06 38.87
N ASP A 807 -33.25 21.54 38.56
CA ASP A 807 -34.00 21.07 37.38
C ASP A 807 -33.42 21.60 36.05
N THR A 808 -32.93 22.85 36.05
CA THR A 808 -32.24 23.46 34.91
C THR A 808 -30.90 22.78 34.63
N TYR A 809 -30.25 22.26 35.68
CA TYR A 809 -29.00 21.54 35.59
C TYR A 809 -29.18 20.15 34.93
N HIS A 810 -30.19 19.38 35.35
CA HIS A 810 -30.46 18.06 34.76
C HIS A 810 -30.92 18.12 33.30
N SER A 811 -31.70 19.15 32.91
CA SER A 811 -32.11 19.34 31.51
C SER A 811 -30.94 19.73 30.61
N GLY A 812 -30.04 20.60 31.09
CA GLY A 812 -28.81 20.97 30.37
C GLY A 812 -27.88 19.79 30.10
N ILE A 813 -27.66 18.92 31.10
CA ILE A 813 -26.82 17.71 30.94
C ILE A 813 -27.39 16.76 29.89
N ARG A 814 -28.72 16.58 29.85
CA ARG A 814 -29.37 15.73 28.85
C ARG A 814 -29.17 16.28 27.42
N ILE A 815 -29.26 17.60 27.24
CA ILE A 815 -29.01 18.25 25.94
C ILE A 815 -27.56 17.99 25.49
N ILE A 816 -26.58 18.20 26.37
CA ILE A 816 -25.15 17.95 26.09
C ILE A 816 -24.93 16.48 25.69
N ALA A 817 -25.50 15.54 26.45
CA ALA A 817 -25.37 14.12 26.15
C ALA A 817 -25.92 13.78 24.76
N VAL A 818 -27.10 14.28 24.40
CA VAL A 818 -27.71 13.98 23.10
C VAL A 818 -27.02 14.68 21.93
N ILE A 819 -26.54 15.92 22.09
CA ILE A 819 -25.69 16.57 21.09
C ILE A 819 -24.40 15.78 20.88
N SER A 820 -23.76 15.31 21.96
CA SER A 820 -22.53 14.51 21.87
C SER A 820 -22.77 13.18 21.12
N LEU A 821 -23.93 12.55 21.32
CA LEU A 821 -24.32 11.34 20.59
C LEU A 821 -24.57 11.65 19.10
N LEU A 822 -25.21 12.77 18.79
CA LEU A 822 -25.41 13.22 17.40
C LEU A 822 -24.06 13.49 16.70
N ASN A 823 -23.14 14.20 17.35
CA ASN A 823 -21.80 14.45 16.81
C ASN A 823 -21.04 13.15 16.58
N ARG A 824 -21.13 12.18 17.50
CA ARG A 824 -20.54 10.86 17.31
C ARG A 824 -21.16 10.13 16.12
N ALA A 825 -22.48 10.18 15.97
CA ALA A 825 -23.16 9.56 14.82
C ALA A 825 -22.75 10.20 13.48
N ILE A 826 -22.47 11.50 13.46
CA ILE A 826 -21.92 12.20 12.28
C ILE A 826 -20.51 11.71 11.95
N LEU A 827 -19.64 11.52 12.96
CA LEU A 827 -18.29 10.98 12.75
C LEU A 827 -18.30 9.50 12.33
N ASP A 828 -19.25 8.71 12.81
CA ASP A 828 -19.44 7.33 12.34
C ASP A 828 -19.83 7.33 10.84
N LEU A 829 -20.71 8.26 10.43
CA LEU A 829 -21.08 8.45 9.02
C LEU A 829 -19.90 8.96 8.16
N GLU A 830 -19.02 9.81 8.71
CA GLU A 830 -17.76 10.20 8.06
C GLU A 830 -16.91 8.96 7.72
N SER A 831 -16.79 8.01 8.66
CA SER A 831 -16.05 6.77 8.46
C SER A 831 -16.65 5.94 7.31
N ASP A 832 -17.98 5.81 7.26
CA ASP A 832 -18.67 5.08 6.19
C ASP A 832 -18.44 5.71 4.81
N ILE A 833 -18.47 7.05 4.73
CA ILE A 833 -18.18 7.78 3.48
C ILE A 833 -16.73 7.55 3.05
N LYS A 834 -15.76 7.57 3.98
CA LYS A 834 -14.36 7.27 3.65
C LYS A 834 -14.19 5.85 3.11
N GLU A 835 -14.91 4.88 3.67
CA GLU A 835 -14.91 3.51 3.12
C GLU A 835 -15.50 3.48 1.71
N ARG A 836 -16.63 4.14 1.47
CA ARG A 836 -17.22 4.27 0.13
C ARG A 836 -16.26 4.89 -0.88
N LEU A 837 -15.59 5.98 -0.51
CA LEU A 837 -14.59 6.63 -1.36
C LEU A 837 -13.47 5.64 -1.73
N LEU A 838 -12.98 4.85 -0.79
CA LEU A 838 -11.97 3.82 -1.06
C LEU A 838 -12.50 2.69 -1.94
N LEU A 839 -13.77 2.30 -1.82
CA LEU A 839 -14.38 1.30 -2.70
C LEU A 839 -14.64 1.87 -4.11
N LEU A 840 -15.04 3.14 -4.25
CA LEU A 840 -15.16 3.83 -5.54
C LEU A 840 -13.80 3.92 -6.24
N LEU A 841 -12.73 4.22 -5.50
CA LEU A 841 -11.37 4.22 -6.04
C LEU A 841 -10.92 2.84 -6.52
N GLN A 842 -11.40 1.75 -5.93
CA GLN A 842 -11.14 0.38 -6.41
C GLN A 842 -11.76 0.10 -7.79
N LEU A 843 -12.77 0.87 -8.22
CA LEU A 843 -13.31 0.79 -9.58
C LEU A 843 -12.44 1.52 -10.61
N LEU A 844 -11.62 2.48 -10.20
CA LEU A 844 -10.77 3.29 -11.09
C LEU A 844 -9.31 2.85 -11.11
N TYR A 845 -8.84 2.23 -10.03
CA TYR A 845 -7.43 1.96 -9.78
C TYR A 845 -7.19 0.52 -9.33
N PRO A 846 -5.94 0.00 -9.42
CA PRO A 846 -5.62 -1.36 -9.04
C PRO A 846 -6.07 -1.70 -7.61
N ILE A 847 -6.93 -2.70 -7.48
CA ILE A 847 -7.59 -3.05 -6.21
C ILE A 847 -6.58 -3.34 -5.11
N ASP A 848 -5.52 -4.10 -5.40
CA ASP A 848 -4.50 -4.46 -4.42
C ASP A 848 -3.82 -3.22 -3.81
N LYS A 849 -3.58 -2.19 -4.63
CA LYS A 849 -2.97 -0.93 -4.17
C LYS A 849 -3.93 -0.15 -3.28
N ILE A 850 -5.19 -0.02 -3.70
CA ILE A 850 -6.20 0.71 -2.91
C ILE A 850 -6.55 -0.04 -1.62
N GLN A 851 -6.59 -1.38 -1.63
CA GLN A 851 -6.78 -2.18 -0.41
C GLN A 851 -5.58 -2.10 0.52
N ALA A 852 -4.35 -2.12 0.00
CA ALA A 852 -3.16 -1.90 0.80
C ALA A 852 -3.16 -0.49 1.44
N ALA A 853 -3.61 0.53 0.70
CA ALA A 853 -3.80 1.86 1.24
C ALA A 853 -4.88 1.89 2.33
N ALA A 854 -6.06 1.33 2.06
CA ALA A 854 -7.19 1.26 3.00
C ALA A 854 -6.80 0.57 4.32
N PHE A 855 -6.09 -0.55 4.24
CA PHE A 855 -5.58 -1.27 5.42
C PHE A 855 -4.65 -0.38 6.27
N ASN A 856 -3.76 0.34 5.61
CA ASN A 856 -2.81 1.24 6.27
C ASN A 856 -3.50 2.49 6.86
N LEU A 857 -4.53 3.03 6.21
CA LEU A 857 -5.32 4.17 6.70
C LEU A 857 -6.15 3.84 7.96
N ARG A 858 -6.62 2.59 8.09
CA ARG A 858 -7.36 2.12 9.27
C ARG A 858 -6.48 1.94 10.52
N SER A 859 -5.16 1.93 10.36
CA SER A 859 -4.24 1.75 11.48
C SER A 859 -4.20 2.97 12.40
N ALA A 860 -4.13 2.73 13.71
CA ALA A 860 -3.93 3.79 14.70
C ALA A 860 -2.55 4.47 14.54
N SER A 861 -1.53 3.73 14.10
CA SER A 861 -0.16 4.22 13.88
C SER A 861 -0.08 5.30 12.79
N ALA A 862 0.52 6.46 13.14
CA ALA A 862 0.77 7.56 12.22
C ALA A 862 1.67 7.15 11.02
N VAL A 863 2.63 6.25 11.24
CA VAL A 863 3.52 5.74 10.19
C VAL A 863 2.74 4.94 9.15
N ASN A 864 1.84 4.06 9.59
CA ASN A 864 1.00 3.29 8.67
C ASN A 864 0.02 4.19 7.94
N LEU A 865 -0.59 5.16 8.62
CA LEU A 865 -1.45 6.15 7.96
C LEU A 865 -0.69 6.90 6.85
N ALA A 866 0.53 7.38 7.14
CA ALA A 866 1.37 8.06 6.16
C ALA A 866 1.67 7.17 4.94
N ARG A 867 1.99 5.88 5.18
CA ARG A 867 2.17 4.88 4.10
C ARG A 867 0.88 4.70 3.29
N GLY A 868 -0.27 4.63 3.95
CA GLY A 868 -1.56 4.47 3.29
C GLY A 868 -1.85 5.63 2.35
N LEU A 869 -1.66 6.86 2.83
CA LEU A 869 -1.80 8.05 2.01
C LEU A 869 -0.76 8.09 0.87
N GLU A 870 0.49 7.73 1.12
CA GLU A 870 1.55 7.69 0.09
C GLU A 870 1.21 6.70 -1.03
N ILE A 871 0.68 5.53 -0.70
CA ILE A 871 0.19 4.57 -1.69
C ILE A 871 -0.91 5.22 -2.55
N LEU A 872 -1.88 5.91 -1.94
CA LEU A 872 -2.92 6.61 -2.69
C LEU A 872 -2.35 7.73 -3.55
N GLU A 873 -1.36 8.47 -3.06
CA GLU A 873 -0.73 9.55 -3.81
C GLU A 873 -0.01 9.05 -5.05
N HIS A 874 0.64 7.89 -5.00
CA HIS A 874 1.28 7.32 -6.18
C HIS A 874 0.32 6.54 -7.09
N THR A 875 -0.89 6.22 -6.60
CA THR A 875 -1.86 5.40 -7.34
C THR A 875 -2.94 6.25 -8.01
N ILE A 876 -3.44 7.28 -7.34
CA ILE A 876 -4.59 8.07 -7.78
C ILE A 876 -4.12 9.18 -8.74
N ASN A 877 -4.85 9.28 -9.87
CA ASN A 877 -4.74 10.36 -10.83
C ASN A 877 -6.12 10.99 -11.06
N LEU A 878 -6.56 11.82 -10.11
CA LEU A 878 -7.81 12.58 -10.13
C LEU A 878 -7.51 14.07 -10.01
N PRO A 879 -8.36 14.96 -10.56
CA PRO A 879 -8.23 16.41 -10.34
C PRO A 879 -8.29 16.74 -8.83
N ASN A 880 -9.22 16.11 -8.10
CA ASN A 880 -9.44 16.34 -6.67
C ASN A 880 -8.58 15.45 -5.76
N LYS A 881 -7.42 14.98 -6.25
CA LYS A 881 -6.53 14.06 -5.51
C LYS A 881 -6.04 14.67 -4.20
N SER A 882 -5.60 15.93 -4.21
CA SER A 882 -5.10 16.62 -3.02
C SER A 882 -6.18 16.72 -1.93
N LEU A 883 -7.39 17.10 -2.33
CA LEU A 883 -8.57 17.16 -1.46
C LEU A 883 -8.86 15.80 -0.83
N LEU A 884 -8.92 14.74 -1.64
CA LEU A 884 -9.21 13.39 -1.17
C LEU A 884 -8.15 12.88 -0.18
N LEU A 885 -6.87 13.16 -0.43
CA LEU A 885 -5.79 12.83 0.50
C LEU A 885 -5.92 13.59 1.82
N ASN A 886 -6.30 14.86 1.80
CA ASN A 886 -6.51 15.67 3.01
C ASN A 886 -7.70 15.18 3.84
N ILE A 887 -8.77 14.70 3.20
CA ILE A 887 -9.96 14.17 3.90
C ILE A 887 -9.65 12.82 4.55
N LEU A 888 -8.87 11.96 3.88
CA LEU A 888 -8.46 10.66 4.41
C LEU A 888 -7.38 10.76 5.49
N ASP A 889 -6.73 11.91 5.63
CA ASP A 889 -5.76 12.20 6.68
C ASP A 889 -6.43 12.40 8.06
N LYS A 890 -5.64 12.24 9.14
CA LYS A 890 -6.09 12.51 10.52
C LYS A 890 -6.02 14.01 10.83
N ARG A 891 -6.94 14.76 10.23
CA ARG A 891 -7.14 16.21 10.45
C ARG A 891 -8.43 16.49 11.19
N SER A 892 -8.51 17.66 11.82
CA SER A 892 -9.75 18.10 12.48
C SER A 892 -10.87 18.30 11.46
N PRO A 893 -12.15 18.07 11.82
CA PRO A 893 -13.28 18.37 10.94
C PRO A 893 -13.28 19.79 10.38
N ALA A 894 -12.88 20.78 11.18
CA ALA A 894 -12.74 22.17 10.76
C ALA A 894 -11.71 22.36 9.64
N GLU A 895 -10.51 21.79 9.76
CA GLU A 895 -9.50 21.84 8.70
C GLU A 895 -9.97 21.14 7.43
N LYS A 896 -10.62 19.97 7.56
CA LYS A 896 -11.15 19.22 6.41
C LYS A 896 -12.22 20.02 5.68
N LEU A 897 -13.10 20.72 6.40
CA LEU A 897 -14.09 21.60 5.80
C LEU A 897 -13.44 22.75 5.03
N GLN A 898 -12.38 23.36 5.58
CA GLN A 898 -11.64 24.42 4.86
C GLN A 898 -11.06 23.93 3.53
N TYR A 899 -10.56 22.69 3.46
CA TYR A 899 -10.09 22.12 2.19
C TYR A 899 -11.22 21.90 1.20
N LEU A 900 -12.41 21.50 1.66
CA LEU A 900 -13.60 21.34 0.82
C LEU A 900 -14.08 22.68 0.26
N ILE A 901 -14.12 23.73 1.09
CA ILE A 901 -14.46 25.10 0.66
C ILE A 901 -13.44 25.62 -0.35
N ALA A 902 -12.14 25.44 -0.07
CA ALA A 902 -11.07 25.89 -0.96
C ALA A 902 -11.08 25.17 -2.32
N ALA A 903 -11.69 23.99 -2.39
CA ALA A 903 -11.88 23.22 -3.61
C ALA A 903 -13.26 23.45 -4.27
N GLU A 904 -14.05 24.41 -3.77
CA GLU A 904 -15.43 24.70 -4.25
C GLU A 904 -16.37 23.49 -4.13
N MET A 905 -16.08 22.55 -3.22
CA MET A 905 -16.85 21.33 -2.98
C MET A 905 -17.78 21.44 -1.75
N ALA A 906 -17.75 22.56 -1.04
CA ALA A 906 -18.65 22.88 0.06
C ALA A 906 -18.80 24.39 0.21
N GLU A 907 -19.97 24.84 0.64
CA GLU A 907 -20.21 26.22 1.08
C GLU A 907 -20.55 26.18 2.56
N TYR A 908 -19.80 26.93 3.38
CA TYR A 908 -20.07 26.99 4.81
C TYR A 908 -20.49 28.39 5.23
N GLN A 909 -21.71 28.46 5.75
CA GLN A 909 -22.20 29.56 6.56
C GLN A 909 -22.64 28.96 7.90
N GLN A 910 -22.26 29.61 8.99
CA GLN A 910 -22.67 29.19 10.33
C GLN A 910 -24.20 29.29 10.42
N MET A 911 -24.85 28.18 10.76
CA MET A 911 -26.30 28.11 10.89
C MET A 911 -26.69 27.99 12.36
N ALA A 912 -27.89 28.50 12.68
CA ALA A 912 -28.51 28.15 13.95
C ALA A 912 -28.84 26.65 13.97
N VAL A 913 -28.70 26.01 15.13
CA VAL A 913 -28.82 24.55 15.31
C VAL A 913 -30.16 23.99 14.83
N ASN A 914 -31.24 24.76 15.03
CA ASN A 914 -32.58 24.45 14.53
C ASN A 914 -32.64 24.37 13.00
N GLU A 915 -31.97 25.29 12.30
CA GLU A 915 -31.88 25.29 10.84
C GLU A 915 -30.93 24.20 10.35
N ARG A 916 -29.81 23.97 11.04
CA ARG A 916 -28.85 22.91 10.70
C ARG A 916 -29.47 21.52 10.73
N ILE A 917 -30.26 21.19 11.77
CA ILE A 917 -30.99 19.92 11.83
C ILE A 917 -31.99 19.81 10.68
N ARG A 918 -32.76 20.86 10.40
CA ARG A 918 -33.73 20.85 9.30
C ARG A 918 -33.04 20.58 7.97
N ASN A 919 -31.88 21.19 7.73
CA ASN A 919 -31.07 20.95 6.54
C ASN A 919 -30.54 19.51 6.46
N LEU A 920 -30.04 18.94 7.56
CA LEU A 920 -29.65 17.53 7.61
C LEU A 920 -30.82 16.58 7.29
N LEU A 921 -32.01 16.88 7.80
CA LEU A 921 -33.21 16.05 7.59
C LEU A 921 -33.80 16.18 6.18
N VAL A 922 -33.49 17.25 5.42
CA VAL A 922 -33.76 17.28 3.98
C VAL A 922 -32.97 16.17 3.27
N HIS A 923 -31.76 15.89 3.74
CA HIS A 923 -30.85 14.87 3.23
C HIS A 923 -30.98 13.52 3.95
N LYS A 924 -32.14 13.22 4.56
CA LYS A 924 -32.35 12.01 5.39
C LYS A 924 -31.97 10.67 4.73
N GLN A 925 -32.08 10.56 3.40
CA GLN A 925 -31.70 9.35 2.66
C GLN A 925 -30.19 9.09 2.64
N LEU A 926 -29.38 10.10 2.94
CA LEU A 926 -27.92 10.02 3.04
C LEU A 926 -27.45 9.76 4.48
N LEU A 927 -28.32 9.99 5.48
CA LEU A 927 -28.02 9.73 6.88
C LEU A 927 -28.12 8.23 7.17
N SER A 928 -27.29 7.75 8.11
CA SER A 928 -27.51 6.43 8.70
C SER A 928 -28.78 6.46 9.56
N ASP A 929 -29.45 5.31 9.67
CA ASP A 929 -30.63 5.16 10.54
C ASP A 929 -30.37 5.68 11.95
N TRP A 930 -29.16 5.43 12.48
CA TRP A 930 -28.74 5.89 13.79
C TRP A 930 -28.60 7.41 13.87
N CYS A 931 -27.96 8.05 12.89
CA CYS A 931 -27.84 9.50 12.83
C CYS A 931 -29.23 10.16 12.71
N LEU A 932 -30.12 9.57 11.92
CA LEU A 932 -31.51 10.04 11.77
C LEU A 932 -32.26 9.99 13.10
N ALA A 933 -32.17 8.87 13.85
CA ALA A 933 -32.76 8.76 15.18
C ALA A 933 -32.18 9.79 16.17
N CYS A 934 -30.86 10.03 16.14
CA CYS A 934 -30.21 11.06 16.95
C CYS A 934 -30.74 12.47 16.63
N CYS A 935 -30.98 12.80 15.36
CA CYS A 935 -31.60 14.07 14.96
C CYS A 935 -33.00 14.25 15.58
N PHE A 936 -33.82 13.20 15.62
CA PHE A 936 -35.15 13.25 16.24
C PHE A 936 -35.09 13.42 17.76
N HIS A 937 -34.24 12.66 18.46
CA HIS A 937 -34.06 12.82 19.90
C HIS A 937 -33.51 14.19 20.26
N PHE A 938 -32.56 14.71 19.48
CA PHE A 938 -32.06 16.04 19.73
C PHE A 938 -33.15 17.10 19.52
N SER A 939 -33.93 16.97 18.44
CA SER A 939 -35.06 17.86 18.18
C SER A 939 -36.12 17.82 19.27
N GLN A 940 -36.33 16.64 19.88
CA GLN A 940 -37.27 16.45 21.00
C GLN A 940 -36.83 17.25 22.23
N ILE A 941 -35.57 17.09 22.65
CA ILE A 941 -35.07 17.70 23.90
C ILE A 941 -34.81 19.19 23.71
N ALA A 942 -34.34 19.62 22.54
CA ALA A 942 -34.11 21.03 22.22
C ALA A 942 -35.38 21.76 21.76
N HIS A 943 -36.55 21.10 21.75
CA HIS A 943 -37.83 21.66 21.31
C HIS A 943 -37.81 22.26 19.89
N ILE A 944 -37.05 21.65 18.98
CA ILE A 944 -36.89 22.12 17.61
C ILE A 944 -38.07 21.63 16.77
N ARG A 945 -38.79 22.56 16.14
CA ARG A 945 -39.92 22.20 15.26
C ARG A 945 -39.43 21.67 13.92
N LEU A 946 -39.71 20.40 13.64
CA LEU A 946 -39.51 19.72 12.35
C LEU A 946 -40.72 19.86 11.43
N THR A 947 -40.54 19.60 10.13
CA THR A 947 -41.65 19.63 9.16
C THR A 947 -42.50 18.35 9.24
N THR A 948 -43.79 18.45 8.90
CA THR A 948 -44.73 17.31 8.97
C THR A 948 -44.29 16.14 8.09
N GLU A 949 -43.74 16.42 6.91
CA GLU A 949 -43.26 15.41 5.96
C GLU A 949 -42.10 14.59 6.53
N GLN A 950 -41.13 15.24 7.18
CA GLN A 950 -40.00 14.57 7.84
C GLN A 950 -40.46 13.59 8.91
N VAL A 951 -41.48 13.97 9.69
CA VAL A 951 -42.03 13.16 10.77
C VAL A 951 -42.85 11.98 10.23
N LEU A 952 -43.77 12.22 9.29
CA LEU A 952 -44.68 11.19 8.77
C LEU A 952 -43.95 10.05 8.05
N GLU A 953 -42.92 10.37 7.26
CA GLU A 953 -42.11 9.33 6.63
C GLU A 953 -41.32 8.51 7.65
N SER A 954 -40.79 9.15 8.69
CA SER A 954 -39.99 8.47 9.72
C SER A 954 -40.84 7.54 10.60
N LEU A 955 -42.14 7.82 10.75
CA LEU A 955 -43.09 6.91 11.41
C LEU A 955 -43.32 5.60 10.64
N ASN A 956 -43.07 5.59 9.32
CA ASN A 956 -43.17 4.40 8.48
C ASN A 956 -41.80 3.79 8.12
N HIS A 957 -40.71 4.29 8.72
CA HIS A 957 -39.35 3.83 8.44
C HIS A 957 -39.21 2.33 8.77
N PRO A 958 -38.49 1.50 7.99
CA PRO A 958 -38.35 0.06 8.27
C PRO A 958 -37.69 -0.25 9.61
N THR A 959 -36.79 0.63 10.06
CA THR A 959 -35.98 0.44 11.27
C THR A 959 -36.73 0.91 12.52
N GLY A 960 -36.90 0.01 13.49
CA GLY A 960 -37.76 0.23 14.67
C GLY A 960 -37.33 1.39 15.57
N PHE A 961 -36.04 1.57 15.82
CA PHE A 961 -35.55 2.65 16.68
C PHE A 961 -35.71 4.04 16.03
N VAL A 962 -35.76 4.13 14.69
CA VAL A 962 -36.07 5.40 14.00
C VAL A 962 -37.54 5.79 14.23
N ARG A 963 -38.44 4.81 14.13
CA ARG A 963 -39.87 5.02 14.43
C ARG A 963 -40.08 5.42 15.89
N GLU A 964 -39.38 4.77 16.82
CA GLU A 964 -39.41 5.11 18.25
C GLU A 964 -38.97 6.56 18.50
N ALA A 965 -37.85 6.99 17.92
CA ALA A 965 -37.37 8.37 18.06
C ALA A 965 -38.36 9.40 17.48
N ALA A 966 -39.02 9.09 16.36
CA ALA A 966 -40.05 9.94 15.78
C ALA A 966 -41.31 10.03 16.68
N ILE A 967 -41.72 8.92 17.31
CA ILE A 967 -42.82 8.89 18.28
C ILE A 967 -42.44 9.67 19.54
N ALA A 968 -41.21 9.50 20.04
CA ALA A 968 -40.69 10.22 21.21
C ALA A 968 -40.71 11.74 20.94
N TYR A 969 -40.25 12.18 19.77
CA TYR A 969 -40.34 13.57 19.33
C TYR A 969 -41.79 14.10 19.32
N LEU A 970 -42.74 13.34 18.76
CA LEU A 970 -44.15 13.74 18.72
C LEU A 970 -44.79 13.87 20.11
N SER A 971 -44.36 13.06 21.07
CA SER A 971 -44.87 13.11 22.45
C SER A 971 -44.64 14.46 23.14
N VAL A 972 -43.60 15.19 22.74
CA VAL A 972 -43.25 16.50 23.30
C VAL A 972 -43.83 17.64 22.44
N VAL A 973 -43.72 17.54 21.11
CA VAL A 973 -44.03 18.67 20.23
C VAL A 973 -45.50 18.74 19.82
N SER A 974 -46.19 17.59 19.69
CA SER A 974 -47.61 17.58 19.30
C SER A 974 -48.39 16.39 19.91
N PRO A 975 -48.72 16.44 21.22
CA PRO A 975 -49.46 15.38 21.90
C PRO A 975 -50.81 15.07 21.25
N ARG A 976 -51.50 16.09 20.71
CA ARG A 976 -52.79 15.95 20.03
C ARG A 976 -52.72 15.09 18.75
N ILE A 977 -51.64 15.23 17.98
CA ILE A 977 -51.41 14.42 16.78
C ILE A 977 -51.04 12.99 17.20
N LEU A 978 -50.19 12.85 18.21
CA LEU A 978 -49.79 11.55 18.74
C LEU A 978 -51.00 10.70 19.17
N ILE A 979 -51.98 11.28 19.89
CA ILE A 979 -53.21 10.58 20.31
C ILE A 979 -53.98 9.97 19.12
N LYS A 980 -53.98 10.65 17.96
CA LYS A 980 -54.66 10.15 16.75
C LYS A 980 -53.90 9.00 16.08
N ILE A 981 -52.58 8.97 16.18
CA ILE A 981 -51.71 8.01 15.48
C ILE A 981 -51.43 6.75 16.33
N LEU A 982 -51.36 6.89 17.67
CA LEU A 982 -51.06 5.78 18.59
C LEU A 982 -51.89 4.50 18.37
N PRO A 983 -53.22 4.57 18.10
CA PRO A 983 -54.01 3.36 17.83
C PRO A 983 -53.54 2.58 16.59
N GLN A 984 -53.01 3.28 15.58
CA GLN A 984 -52.51 2.67 14.35
C GLN A 984 -51.17 1.95 14.57
N LEU A 985 -50.34 2.46 15.49
CA LEU A 985 -49.00 1.93 15.81
C LEU A 985 -49.02 0.82 16.87
N GLN A 986 -50.16 0.52 17.48
CA GLN A 986 -50.28 -0.52 18.52
C GLN A 986 -49.89 -1.92 18.02
N LYS A 987 -50.03 -2.16 16.71
CA LYS A 987 -49.70 -3.42 16.03
C LYS A 987 -48.34 -3.40 15.34
N ASP A 988 -47.46 -2.45 15.67
CA ASP A 988 -46.12 -2.39 15.10
C ASP A 988 -45.36 -3.71 15.34
N PRO A 989 -44.73 -4.31 14.31
CA PRO A 989 -44.05 -5.61 14.45
C PRO A 989 -42.79 -5.55 15.33
N HIS A 990 -42.25 -4.35 15.58
CA HIS A 990 -41.02 -4.18 16.34
C HIS A 990 -41.29 -4.01 17.83
N PRO A 991 -40.72 -4.86 18.71
CA PRO A 991 -41.08 -4.91 20.14
C PRO A 991 -40.81 -3.60 20.88
N LEU A 992 -39.74 -2.90 20.51
CA LEU A 992 -39.36 -1.61 21.10
C LEU A 992 -40.39 -0.51 20.82
N VAL A 993 -40.96 -0.44 19.61
CA VAL A 993 -42.00 0.52 19.25
C VAL A 993 -43.31 0.16 19.95
N ALA A 994 -43.70 -1.12 19.91
CA ALA A 994 -44.92 -1.60 20.55
C ALA A 994 -44.91 -1.35 22.08
N ASN A 995 -43.76 -1.49 22.75
CA ASN A 995 -43.62 -1.19 24.17
C ASN A 995 -43.75 0.31 24.47
N GLN A 996 -43.08 1.17 23.69
CA GLN A 996 -43.17 2.62 23.84
C GLN A 996 -44.62 3.12 23.64
N VAL A 997 -45.30 2.63 22.60
CA VAL A 997 -46.71 2.96 22.33
C VAL A 997 -47.61 2.56 23.50
N LYS A 998 -47.39 1.38 24.10
CA LYS A 998 -48.14 0.93 25.29
C LYS A 998 -47.90 1.84 26.50
N GLU A 999 -46.68 2.27 26.75
CA GLU A 999 -46.37 3.19 27.85
C GLU A 999 -47.02 4.57 27.66
N LEU A 1000 -46.91 5.13 26.45
CA LEU A 1000 -47.54 6.41 26.13
C LEU A 1000 -49.07 6.35 26.23
N MET A 1001 -49.70 5.26 25.79
CA MET A 1001 -51.14 5.06 25.97
C MET A 1001 -51.54 4.99 27.44
N LYS A 1002 -50.76 4.33 28.31
CA LYS A 1002 -51.03 4.31 29.76
C LYS A 1002 -50.98 5.72 30.35
N LEU A 1003 -49.97 6.50 29.99
CA LEU A 1003 -49.80 7.87 30.46
C LEU A 1003 -50.98 8.77 30.04
N ILE A 1004 -51.47 8.63 28.80
CA ILE A 1004 -52.61 9.38 28.27
C ILE A 1004 -53.93 8.99 28.95
N VAL A 1005 -54.10 7.73 29.36
CA VAL A 1005 -55.31 7.27 30.08
C VAL A 1005 -55.28 7.72 31.56
N SER A 1006 -54.09 7.94 32.13
CA SER A 1006 -53.92 8.43 33.50
C SER A 1006 -53.91 9.96 33.66
N SER A 1007 -53.79 10.70 32.56
CA SER A 1007 -53.83 12.17 32.50
C SER A 1007 -55.19 12.69 32.04
#